data_AF-A0A2J7YY21-F1
#
_entry.id   AF-A0A2J7YY21-F1
#
_cell.length_a   1.000
_cell.length_b   1.000
_cell.length_c   1.000
_cell.angle_alpha   90.00
_cell.angle_beta   90.00
_cell.angle_gamma   90.00
#
_symmetry.space_group_name_H-M   'P 1'
#
loop_
_entity.id
_entity.type
_entity.pdbx_description
1 polymer ?
#
loop_
_entity_poly.entity_id
_entity_poly.type
_entity_poly.pdbx_seq_one_letter_code
_entity_poly.pdbx_strand_id
1 'polypeptide(L)'
;MRYLTGPTASESVRQSYPELLESALGLLSALRDRGLRPRDKVALLLDRQPEFLTVLWACLLGGFVPCPMVPITGDPARWAAQLAHVNGLLDGPLLVTTETTRAELPEVPGLAVAAVEELREAGGPSGAERDREPAVHSAAPEDLALLVLTSGSTGNSKAVMLTHGNILASMAGKAGKQRLTAADTTFNWISYDHVAALLEAHMLPLYVGAEQLHAEASVILEEPLRFLRIISRHKVTMTFTPNFLLGPLNSSVQEIAEEISAGGEGLDLSALRHIVSGGEANVVATGEAFLAHYAPYGLREGALWPAFGMTETCAGSIYNRAFPVTDVGEEFANLGTPVEGLRIRVADDDHRALPAGEIGELQLSGPMITTGYYNNAEATEEAFTPDGWFRSGDLGRIDEGRLTLVGRSKDSVIVNGVNYFSHEIEAALEQLDDVVSGYVAAFPTRRPGSDTEQLVIAVSPEPADDDEAGLYRMITAVRSTVVIHWGFRPFLILPLPRDAFPKTSLGKTLRRRMRQRLESGGYDDVIERVAELTTRRLGGHTPPEGETERVLAEIYAEMFDTVPERISATAGFFDLGGTSLDILRLRRQVHRRLGVADLPVITVLTAPSVRRLAARIAGGGTHHAAEYDPVVPLQTGGEKTPLFCVHPGVGEVLVFVNLAKYFVGDRPFYALRARGFNEGEKPFTSFEEMVECYVEAIRARQPHGPYAIAGYSYGGAVAFEIAKALEAQGERVDFAGSFNLPPHIKYRMDELDFIETATNLAFFLDLINKKQSLDLPAELRPLPREEQLAHLLRIAPRGRLDELDLDLGKFTAWAELAHGLTTLGRDYHPGGTTRSMTVFYAIPLRGTKEDWLANELRRWDEFTTEPNRYLDVPGEHYTLMGPRHVAAFQAVLRRELDRALGDADQARTTSRA
;
A
#
# COMPACT_ATOMS: atom_id res chain seq x y z
N MET A 1 18.93 20.79 9.22
CA MET A 1 18.18 19.73 8.54
C MET A 1 17.96 20.12 7.09
N ARG A 2 17.91 19.13 6.21
CA ARG A 2 17.62 19.26 4.78
C ARG A 2 16.57 18.22 4.43
N TYR A 3 15.47 18.66 3.82
CA TYR A 3 14.41 17.80 3.34
C TYR A 3 14.52 17.72 1.83
N LEU A 4 14.79 16.54 1.31
CA LEU A 4 14.87 16.30 -0.12
C LEU A 4 13.46 16.30 -0.72
N THR A 5 13.29 16.99 -1.84
CA THR A 5 11.99 17.19 -2.48
C THR A 5 12.02 16.73 -3.94
N GLY A 6 10.85 16.35 -4.44
CA GLY A 6 10.67 15.88 -5.83
C GLY A 6 10.99 14.38 -6.01
N PRO A 7 10.56 13.78 -7.13
CA PRO A 7 10.62 12.33 -7.36
C PRO A 7 12.05 11.78 -7.44
N THR A 8 13.01 12.60 -7.85
CA THR A 8 14.44 12.24 -7.92
C THR A 8 15.23 12.68 -6.69
N ALA A 9 14.58 13.36 -5.72
CA ALA A 9 15.22 13.94 -4.54
C ALA A 9 16.45 14.81 -4.86
N SER A 10 16.45 15.50 -6.01
CA SER A 10 17.55 16.36 -6.45
C SER A 10 17.52 17.76 -5.82
N GLU A 11 16.35 18.21 -5.40
CA GLU A 11 16.15 19.49 -4.72
C GLU A 11 16.10 19.28 -3.21
N SER A 12 16.41 20.33 -2.43
CA SER A 12 16.29 20.25 -0.98
C SER A 12 15.87 21.57 -0.35
N VAL A 13 14.93 21.50 0.58
CA VAL A 13 14.57 22.62 1.47
C VAL A 13 15.39 22.52 2.75
N ARG A 14 16.07 23.61 3.13
CA ARG A 14 16.86 23.66 4.37
C ARG A 14 16.03 24.27 5.49
N GLN A 15 16.13 23.66 6.67
CA GLN A 15 15.63 24.20 7.93
C GLN A 15 16.71 24.02 9.00
N SER A 16 17.16 25.13 9.58
CA SER A 16 18.09 25.15 10.70
C SER A 16 17.39 24.76 12.01
N TYR A 17 18.15 24.32 13.02
CA TYR A 17 17.58 24.01 14.33
C TYR A 17 16.91 25.22 15.00
N PRO A 18 17.45 26.46 14.90
CA PRO A 18 16.73 27.65 15.35
C PRO A 18 15.37 27.87 14.66
N GLU A 19 15.30 27.72 13.33
CA GLU A 19 14.03 27.85 12.59
C GLU A 19 13.01 26.77 12.99
N LEU A 20 13.48 25.54 13.26
CA LEU A 20 12.63 24.47 13.81
C LEU A 20 12.10 24.86 15.20
N LEU A 21 12.97 25.36 16.08
CA LEU A 21 12.59 25.80 17.42
C LEU A 21 11.54 26.92 17.37
N GLU A 22 11.75 27.95 16.55
CA GLU A 22 10.80 29.04 16.34
C GLU A 22 9.44 28.52 15.84
N SER A 23 9.46 27.63 14.84
CA SER A 23 8.24 27.02 14.29
C SER A 23 7.50 26.18 15.35
N ALA A 24 8.23 25.42 16.16
CA ALA A 24 7.68 24.60 17.23
C ALA A 24 7.11 25.45 18.37
N LEU A 25 7.75 26.57 18.73
CA LEU A 25 7.24 27.51 19.73
C LEU A 25 5.95 28.20 19.25
N GLY A 26 5.84 28.52 17.95
CA GLY A 26 4.60 29.04 17.37
C GLY A 26 3.44 28.04 17.49
N LEU A 27 3.68 26.77 17.14
CA LEU A 27 2.67 25.71 17.30
C LEU A 27 2.36 25.39 18.77
N LEU A 28 3.33 25.49 19.67
CA LEU A 28 3.13 25.29 21.10
C LEU A 28 2.07 26.25 21.66
N SER A 29 2.11 27.53 21.28
CA SER A 29 1.10 28.51 21.70
C SER A 29 -0.29 28.08 21.24
N ALA A 30 -0.47 27.72 19.97
CA ALA A 30 -1.73 27.26 19.43
C ALA A 30 -2.27 26.00 20.13
N LEU A 31 -1.39 25.04 20.47
CA LEU A 31 -1.77 23.85 21.23
C LEU A 31 -2.26 24.20 22.64
N ARG A 32 -1.63 25.17 23.31
CA ARG A 32 -2.06 25.65 24.65
C ARG A 32 -3.36 26.41 24.62
N ASP A 33 -3.60 27.21 23.57
CA ASP A 33 -4.85 27.95 23.40
C ASP A 33 -6.05 27.01 23.21
N ARG A 34 -5.80 25.79 22.70
CA ARG A 34 -6.78 24.68 22.67
C ARG A 34 -6.95 23.95 24.01
N GLY A 35 -6.22 24.39 25.03
CA GLY A 35 -6.35 23.90 26.40
C GLY A 35 -5.40 22.76 26.78
N LEU A 36 -4.45 22.37 25.93
CA LEU A 36 -3.48 21.32 26.27
C LEU A 36 -2.59 21.74 27.44
N ARG A 37 -2.33 20.78 28.32
CA ARG A 37 -1.53 20.90 29.54
C ARG A 37 -0.40 19.86 29.52
N PRO A 38 0.70 20.09 30.25
CA PRO A 38 1.74 19.08 30.39
C PRO A 38 1.14 17.72 30.79
N ARG A 39 1.66 16.65 30.17
CA ARG A 39 1.21 15.25 30.25
C ARG A 39 -0.02 14.88 29.42
N ASP A 40 -0.65 15.83 28.73
CA ASP A 40 -1.69 15.50 27.74
C ASP A 40 -1.07 14.74 26.56
N LYS A 41 -1.84 13.79 26.00
CA LYS A 41 -1.38 12.95 24.90
C LYS A 41 -1.75 13.58 23.56
N VAL A 42 -0.82 13.54 22.61
CA VAL A 42 -1.03 14.06 21.25
C VAL A 42 -0.70 12.97 20.25
N ALA A 43 -1.71 12.42 19.59
CA ALA A 43 -1.50 11.46 18.51
C ALA A 43 -1.07 12.21 17.24
N LEU A 44 0.04 11.80 16.61
CA LEU A 44 0.61 12.48 15.44
C LEU A 44 0.39 11.63 14.19
N LEU A 45 -0.49 12.09 13.32
CA LEU A 45 -0.79 11.46 12.04
C LEU A 45 -0.33 12.37 10.90
N LEU A 46 0.99 12.42 10.69
CA LEU A 46 1.64 13.34 9.75
C LEU A 46 2.68 12.56 8.96
N ASP A 47 2.53 12.55 7.64
CA ASP A 47 3.39 11.87 6.67
C ASP A 47 4.63 12.70 6.32
N ARG A 48 4.48 14.02 6.22
CA ARG A 48 5.58 14.92 5.86
C ARG A 48 6.51 15.20 7.03
N GLN A 49 7.80 14.93 6.83
CA GLN A 49 8.85 15.07 7.83
C GLN A 49 8.92 16.45 8.48
N PRO A 50 8.86 17.58 7.75
CA PRO A 50 8.94 18.91 8.37
C PRO A 50 7.77 19.19 9.32
N GLU A 51 6.56 18.77 8.95
CA GLU A 51 5.35 18.95 9.76
C GLU A 51 5.40 18.07 11.01
N PHE A 52 5.71 16.79 10.81
CA PHE A 52 5.85 15.84 11.89
C PHE A 52 6.85 16.33 12.95
N LEU A 53 8.07 16.72 12.53
CA LEU A 53 9.11 17.18 13.45
C LEU A 53 8.71 18.47 14.17
N THR A 54 8.08 19.42 13.48
CA THR A 54 7.66 20.68 14.11
C THR A 54 6.62 20.42 15.22
N VAL A 55 5.63 19.56 14.96
CA VAL A 55 4.60 19.21 15.96
C VAL A 55 5.20 18.37 17.10
N LEU A 56 6.09 17.42 16.80
CA LEU A 56 6.82 16.64 17.80
C LEU A 56 7.53 17.56 18.80
N TRP A 57 8.30 18.54 18.31
CA TRP A 57 9.01 19.49 19.16
C TRP A 57 8.08 20.45 19.90
N ALA A 58 6.98 20.89 19.28
CA ALA A 58 5.97 21.67 19.99
C ALA A 58 5.41 20.90 21.19
N CYS A 59 5.18 19.59 21.03
CA CYS A 59 4.73 18.73 22.12
C CYS A 59 5.77 18.63 23.24
N LEU A 60 7.02 18.29 22.89
CA LEU A 60 8.11 18.14 23.88
C LEU A 60 8.37 19.45 24.64
N LEU A 61 8.41 20.59 23.96
CA LEU A 61 8.57 21.93 24.57
C LEU A 61 7.36 22.31 25.45
N GLY A 62 6.18 21.79 25.14
CA GLY A 62 4.96 21.98 25.93
C GLY A 62 4.82 21.05 27.13
N GLY A 63 5.64 20.00 27.21
CA GLY A 63 5.48 18.90 28.17
C GLY A 63 4.36 17.93 27.80
N PHE A 64 3.86 17.98 26.56
CA PHE A 64 2.87 17.03 26.04
C PHE A 64 3.55 15.73 25.62
N VAL A 65 2.79 14.64 25.56
CA VAL A 65 3.30 13.31 25.22
C VAL A 65 2.86 12.94 23.80
N PRO A 66 3.72 13.13 22.78
CA PRO A 66 3.43 12.74 21.42
C PRO A 66 3.35 11.22 21.26
N CYS A 67 2.50 10.76 20.35
CA CYS A 67 2.34 9.36 19.95
C CYS A 67 2.24 9.26 18.42
N PRO A 68 3.33 8.95 17.71
CA PRO A 68 3.35 8.82 16.26
C PRO A 68 2.44 7.70 15.75
N MET A 69 1.77 7.96 14.62
CA MET A 69 0.85 7.04 13.96
C MET A 69 1.01 7.13 12.43
N VAL A 70 0.63 6.05 11.74
CA VAL A 70 0.53 5.99 10.28
C VAL A 70 -0.92 5.87 9.85
N PRO A 71 -1.31 6.52 8.73
CA PRO A 71 -2.65 6.36 8.18
C PRO A 71 -2.87 4.94 7.67
N ILE A 72 -4.03 4.34 7.99
CA ILE A 72 -4.51 3.17 7.28
C ILE A 72 -5.31 3.63 6.07
N THR A 73 -4.76 3.40 4.88
CA THR A 73 -5.43 3.65 3.62
C THR A 73 -6.24 2.42 3.19
N GLY A 74 -7.33 2.64 2.45
CA GLY A 74 -8.10 1.55 1.84
C GLY A 74 -9.01 0.74 2.77
N ASP A 75 -9.02 0.97 4.09
CA ASP A 75 -9.93 0.30 5.03
C ASP A 75 -10.44 1.20 6.18
N PRO A 76 -11.48 2.03 5.95
CA PRO A 76 -12.09 2.87 6.98
C PRO A 76 -12.62 2.14 8.22
N ALA A 77 -12.96 0.84 8.16
CA ALA A 77 -13.47 0.13 9.34
C ALA A 77 -12.32 -0.23 10.28
N ARG A 78 -11.24 -0.79 9.73
CA ARG A 78 -9.99 -1.00 10.48
C ARG A 78 -9.41 0.32 10.95
N TRP A 79 -9.50 1.37 10.12
CA TRP A 79 -9.03 2.69 10.51
C TRP A 79 -9.83 3.29 11.66
N ALA A 80 -11.17 3.21 11.60
CA ALA A 80 -12.03 3.62 12.71
C ALA A 80 -11.76 2.81 13.98
N ALA A 81 -11.55 1.50 13.85
CA ALA A 81 -11.21 0.63 14.97
C ALA A 81 -9.86 1.00 15.60
N GLN A 82 -8.83 1.29 14.79
CA GLN A 82 -7.53 1.71 15.30
C GLN A 82 -7.61 3.09 15.96
N LEU A 83 -8.30 4.06 15.35
CA LEU A 83 -8.50 5.38 15.93
C LEU A 83 -9.29 5.30 17.24
N ALA A 84 -10.33 4.47 17.31
CA ALA A 84 -11.09 4.22 18.54
C ALA A 84 -10.23 3.54 19.61
N HIS A 85 -9.41 2.56 19.21
CA HIS A 85 -8.44 1.91 20.10
C HIS A 85 -7.44 2.92 20.66
N VAL A 86 -6.82 3.75 19.82
CA VAL A 86 -5.88 4.79 20.27
C VAL A 86 -6.57 5.83 21.15
N ASN A 87 -7.80 6.22 20.81
CA ASN A 87 -8.60 7.15 21.62
C ASN A 87 -8.81 6.62 23.04
N GLY A 88 -9.16 5.33 23.18
CA GLY A 88 -9.29 4.66 24.47
C GLY A 88 -7.95 4.44 25.18
N LEU A 89 -6.94 3.96 24.46
CA LEU A 89 -5.62 3.63 25.00
C LEU A 89 -4.92 4.86 25.59
N LEU A 90 -5.03 6.02 24.93
CA LEU A 90 -4.35 7.27 25.29
C LEU A 90 -5.23 8.24 26.11
N ASP A 91 -6.38 7.79 26.60
CA ASP A 91 -7.30 8.58 27.44
C ASP A 91 -7.81 9.87 26.77
N GLY A 92 -8.24 9.79 25.51
CA GLY A 92 -8.76 10.95 24.76
C GLY A 92 -7.68 11.91 24.28
N PRO A 93 -6.73 11.47 23.43
CA PRO A 93 -5.66 12.34 22.92
C PRO A 93 -6.20 13.40 21.95
N LEU A 94 -5.45 14.48 21.75
CA LEU A 94 -5.61 15.32 20.56
C LEU A 94 -4.93 14.62 19.37
N LEU A 95 -5.69 14.28 18.34
CA LEU A 95 -5.13 13.83 17.06
C LEU A 95 -4.75 15.05 16.22
N VAL A 96 -3.45 15.20 15.92
CA VAL A 96 -2.93 16.22 15.00
C VAL A 96 -2.63 15.57 13.66
N THR A 97 -3.19 16.13 12.60
CA THR A 97 -3.13 15.63 11.22
C THR A 97 -3.09 16.79 10.22
N THR A 98 -3.06 16.54 8.91
CA THR A 98 -3.32 17.58 7.89
C THR A 98 -4.81 17.75 7.63
N GLU A 99 -5.23 18.86 7.04
CA GLU A 99 -6.62 19.05 6.58
C GLU A 99 -7.06 17.97 5.58
N THR A 100 -6.17 17.58 4.68
CA THR A 100 -6.42 16.54 3.68
C THR A 100 -6.74 15.21 4.35
N THR A 101 -5.86 14.74 5.24
CA THR A 101 -6.06 13.48 5.94
C THR A 101 -7.27 13.54 6.86
N ARG A 102 -7.53 14.69 7.51
CA ARG A 102 -8.73 14.89 8.36
C ARG A 102 -10.03 14.65 7.59
N ALA A 103 -10.10 15.07 6.32
CA ALA A 103 -11.29 14.89 5.47
C ALA A 103 -11.59 13.41 5.14
N GLU A 104 -10.60 12.54 5.29
CA GLU A 104 -10.68 11.11 4.99
C GLU A 104 -10.81 10.24 6.26
N LEU A 105 -10.64 10.84 7.45
CA LEU A 105 -10.76 10.10 8.71
C LEU A 105 -12.21 9.65 8.91
N PRO A 106 -12.43 8.39 9.32
CA PRO A 106 -13.75 7.95 9.76
C PRO A 106 -14.14 8.67 11.05
N GLU A 107 -15.43 8.92 11.22
CA GLU A 107 -15.94 9.51 12.46
C GLU A 107 -15.75 8.53 13.63
N VAL A 108 -15.04 8.96 14.67
CA VAL A 108 -14.85 8.24 15.92
C VAL A 108 -15.38 9.08 17.06
N PRO A 109 -16.44 8.62 17.77
CA PRO A 109 -17.01 9.38 18.89
C PRO A 109 -15.98 9.75 19.95
N GLY A 110 -15.92 11.04 20.30
CA GLY A 110 -15.05 11.56 21.36
C GLY A 110 -13.59 11.77 20.97
N LEU A 111 -13.18 11.49 19.72
CA LEU A 111 -11.82 11.76 19.25
C LEU A 111 -11.69 13.24 18.84
N ALA A 112 -10.84 13.99 19.54
CA ALA A 112 -10.53 15.37 19.17
C ALA A 112 -9.51 15.40 18.03
N VAL A 113 -9.80 16.15 16.96
CA VAL A 113 -8.93 16.25 15.79
C VAL A 113 -8.61 17.71 15.48
N ALA A 114 -7.34 18.02 15.21
CA ALA A 114 -6.88 19.32 14.73
C ALA A 114 -6.01 19.16 13.49
N ALA A 115 -6.21 20.04 12.52
CA ALA A 115 -5.32 20.14 11.37
C ALA A 115 -4.09 21.00 11.72
N VAL A 116 -2.90 20.64 11.24
CA VAL A 116 -1.67 21.42 11.48
C VAL A 116 -1.76 22.81 10.83
N GLU A 117 -2.46 22.92 9.71
CA GLU A 117 -2.76 24.18 9.03
C GLU A 117 -3.61 25.10 9.91
N GLU A 118 -4.70 24.57 10.50
CA GLU A 118 -5.56 25.27 11.48
C GLU A 118 -4.74 25.77 12.68
N LEU A 119 -3.83 24.95 13.21
CA LEU A 119 -2.95 25.33 14.32
C LEU A 119 -1.98 26.45 13.95
N ARG A 120 -1.45 26.45 12.72
CA ARG A 120 -0.55 27.51 12.22
C ARG A 120 -1.28 28.84 12.03
N GLU A 121 -2.49 28.82 11.52
CA GLU A 121 -3.31 30.02 11.33
C GLU A 121 -3.74 30.63 12.67
N ALA A 122 -4.17 29.79 13.61
CA ALA A 122 -4.53 30.21 14.96
C ALA A 122 -3.32 30.75 15.74
N GLY A 123 -2.12 30.19 15.51
CA GLY A 123 -0.86 30.65 16.10
C GLY A 123 -0.25 31.90 15.45
N GLY A 124 -0.92 32.51 14.46
CA GLY A 124 -0.51 33.80 13.90
C GLY A 124 -0.54 34.92 14.95
N PRO A 125 0.30 35.96 14.86
CA PRO A 125 0.46 36.94 15.93
C PRO A 125 -0.80 37.79 16.11
N SER A 126 -1.68 37.40 17.05
CA SER A 126 -2.71 38.28 17.58
C SER A 126 -2.02 39.42 18.35
N GLY A 127 -2.42 40.67 18.06
CA GLY A 127 -1.67 41.88 18.42
C GLY A 127 -1.52 42.18 19.92
N ALA A 128 -1.98 41.31 20.82
CA ALA A 128 -1.94 41.50 22.27
C ALA A 128 -0.98 40.55 23.02
N GLU A 129 -0.44 39.50 22.37
CA GLU A 129 0.34 38.44 23.05
C GLU A 129 1.81 38.29 22.60
N ARG A 130 2.33 39.22 21.78
CA ARG A 130 3.77 39.22 21.39
C ARG A 130 4.74 39.33 22.56
N ASP A 131 4.28 39.77 23.73
CA ASP A 131 5.13 40.06 24.90
C ASP A 131 5.21 38.91 25.93
N ARG A 132 4.51 37.78 25.73
CA ARG A 132 4.69 36.58 26.57
C ARG A 132 5.54 35.57 25.82
N GLU A 133 6.81 35.44 26.22
CA GLU A 133 7.62 34.30 25.79
C GLU A 133 6.86 32.99 26.09
N PRO A 134 6.65 32.10 25.11
CA PRO A 134 6.01 30.82 25.37
C PRO A 134 6.84 30.06 26.40
N ALA A 135 6.32 29.93 27.62
CA ALA A 135 7.05 29.31 28.72
C ALA A 135 7.31 27.82 28.40
N VAL A 136 8.55 27.47 28.03
CA VAL A 136 8.94 26.08 27.79
C VAL A 136 8.77 25.27 29.07
N HIS A 137 8.22 24.06 28.95
CA HIS A 137 8.05 23.15 30.07
C HIS A 137 9.42 22.59 30.51
N SER A 138 9.69 22.63 31.82
CA SER A 138 10.89 22.02 32.39
C SER A 138 10.57 20.60 32.84
N ALA A 139 10.91 19.62 31.99
CA ALA A 139 10.67 18.20 32.25
C ALA A 139 11.71 17.60 33.21
N ALA A 140 11.29 16.68 34.08
CA ALA A 140 12.17 15.81 34.84
C ALA A 140 12.60 14.59 34.00
N PRO A 141 13.76 13.96 34.28
CA PRO A 141 14.20 12.77 33.54
C PRO A 141 13.19 11.62 33.50
N GLU A 142 12.43 11.44 34.58
CA GLU A 142 11.40 10.41 34.72
C GLU A 142 10.07 10.75 34.04
N ASP A 143 9.86 11.99 33.60
CA ASP A 143 8.66 12.36 32.87
C ASP A 143 8.62 11.64 31.50
N LEU A 144 7.41 11.23 31.13
CA LEU A 144 7.14 10.56 29.86
C LEU A 144 7.34 11.56 28.71
N ALA A 145 8.22 11.21 27.77
CA ALA A 145 8.57 12.06 26.64
C ALA A 145 7.86 11.62 25.35
N LEU A 146 7.68 10.32 25.16
CA LEU A 146 7.16 9.76 23.91
C LEU A 146 6.43 8.44 24.19
N LEU A 147 5.32 8.25 23.49
CA LEU A 147 4.67 6.95 23.36
C LEU A 147 4.89 6.46 21.94
N VAL A 148 5.28 5.20 21.78
CA VAL A 148 5.46 4.58 20.46
C VAL A 148 4.58 3.34 20.40
N LEU A 149 3.69 3.30 19.40
CA LEU A 149 2.81 2.15 19.19
C LEU A 149 3.63 0.97 18.65
N THR A 150 3.35 -0.20 19.19
CA THR A 150 3.87 -1.49 18.74
C THR A 150 2.69 -2.43 18.61
N SER A 151 2.68 -3.31 17.61
CA SER A 151 1.62 -4.31 17.48
C SER A 151 1.66 -5.28 18.67
N GLY A 152 0.50 -5.57 19.25
CA GLY A 152 0.36 -6.40 20.45
C GLY A 152 0.11 -7.87 20.10
N SER A 153 0.44 -8.78 21.01
CA SER A 153 0.15 -10.22 20.86
C SER A 153 -1.34 -10.59 20.85
N THR A 154 -2.22 -9.63 21.15
CA THR A 154 -3.68 -9.77 21.23
C THR A 154 -4.42 -9.05 20.10
N GLY A 155 -3.70 -8.55 19.08
CA GLY A 155 -4.25 -7.86 17.90
C GLY A 155 -4.40 -6.34 18.05
N ASN A 156 -4.39 -5.80 19.27
CA ASN A 156 -4.41 -4.35 19.51
C ASN A 156 -3.01 -3.82 19.84
N SER A 157 -2.67 -2.66 19.30
CA SER A 157 -1.35 -2.04 19.55
C SER A 157 -1.15 -1.68 21.03
N LYS A 158 0.05 -1.95 21.55
CA LYS A 158 0.53 -1.48 22.86
C LYS A 158 1.33 -0.19 22.67
N ALA A 159 1.31 0.70 23.64
CA ALA A 159 2.09 1.94 23.62
C ALA A 159 3.30 1.82 24.56
N VAL A 160 4.51 1.77 24.02
CA VAL A 160 5.76 1.72 24.79
C VAL A 160 6.03 3.08 25.43
N MET A 161 6.35 3.11 26.71
CA MET A 161 6.66 4.33 27.46
C MET A 161 8.14 4.69 27.37
N LEU A 162 8.47 5.82 26.75
CA LEU A 162 9.84 6.33 26.68
C LEU A 162 9.96 7.65 27.47
N THR A 163 10.76 7.63 28.53
CA THR A 163 11.02 8.83 29.35
C THR A 163 12.15 9.67 28.76
N HIS A 164 12.25 10.94 29.17
CA HIS A 164 13.36 11.81 28.80
C HIS A 164 14.72 11.19 29.17
N GLY A 165 14.82 10.61 30.37
CA GLY A 165 16.02 9.94 30.87
C GLY A 165 16.40 8.73 30.05
N ASN A 166 15.44 7.88 29.67
CA ASN A 166 15.72 6.72 28.82
C ASN A 166 16.28 7.13 27.45
N ILE A 167 15.65 8.13 26.83
CA ILE A 167 16.06 8.64 25.51
C ILE A 167 17.47 9.22 25.59
N LEU A 168 17.75 10.09 26.57
CA LEU A 168 19.06 10.72 26.73
C LEU A 168 20.17 9.69 27.01
N ALA A 169 19.90 8.70 27.86
CA ALA A 169 20.84 7.61 28.13
C ALA A 169 21.12 6.79 26.85
N SER A 170 20.09 6.53 26.05
CA SER A 170 20.22 5.86 24.75
C SER A 170 21.06 6.67 23.77
N MET A 171 20.79 7.97 23.63
CA MET A 171 21.55 8.86 22.73
C MET A 171 23.02 8.92 23.11
N ALA A 172 23.33 9.05 24.41
CA ALA A 172 24.71 9.06 24.90
C ALA A 172 25.45 7.74 24.56
N GLY A 173 24.82 6.60 24.86
CA GLY A 173 25.39 5.27 24.56
C GLY A 173 25.65 5.05 23.07
N LYS A 174 24.70 5.45 22.22
CA LYS A 174 24.81 5.36 20.75
C LYS A 174 25.87 6.29 20.19
N ALA A 175 25.84 7.57 20.59
CA ALA A 175 26.81 8.56 20.13
C ALA A 175 28.23 8.13 20.47
N GLY A 176 28.46 7.62 21.68
CA GLY A 176 29.75 7.06 22.09
C GLY A 176 30.16 5.82 21.26
N LYS A 177 29.25 4.85 21.07
CA LYS A 177 29.53 3.61 20.33
C LYS A 177 29.80 3.88 18.83
N GLN A 178 29.01 4.76 18.22
CA GLN A 178 29.11 5.14 16.81
C GLN A 178 30.14 6.25 16.54
N ARG A 179 30.66 6.89 17.60
CA ARG A 179 31.59 8.03 17.52
C ARG A 179 31.02 9.19 16.69
N LEU A 180 29.73 9.47 16.87
CA LEU A 180 29.02 10.53 16.15
C LEU A 180 29.33 11.91 16.74
N THR A 181 29.45 12.93 15.91
CA THR A 181 29.80 14.31 16.28
C THR A 181 29.02 15.33 15.43
N ALA A 182 29.12 16.62 15.77
CA ALA A 182 28.52 17.70 14.98
C ALA A 182 29.07 17.81 13.54
N ALA A 183 30.22 17.20 13.24
CA ALA A 183 30.82 17.20 11.90
C ALA A 183 30.17 16.20 10.94
N ASP A 184 29.20 15.43 11.43
CA ASP A 184 28.56 14.37 10.67
C ASP A 184 27.34 14.85 9.89
N THR A 185 27.13 14.19 8.76
CA THR A 185 25.91 14.29 7.96
C THR A 185 25.21 12.94 8.01
N THR A 186 23.99 12.90 8.54
CA THR A 186 23.15 11.70 8.60
C THR A 186 22.07 11.72 7.53
N PHE A 187 21.63 10.53 7.10
CA PHE A 187 20.55 10.39 6.13
C PHE A 187 19.44 9.46 6.63
N ASN A 188 18.20 9.95 6.64
CA ASN A 188 16.98 9.20 6.91
C ASN A 188 16.11 9.11 5.66
N TRP A 189 15.52 7.94 5.44
CA TRP A 189 14.43 7.73 4.50
C TRP A 189 13.27 6.92 5.11
N ILE A 190 13.42 6.49 6.36
CA ILE A 190 12.42 5.71 7.08
C ILE A 190 11.34 6.65 7.62
N SER A 191 10.08 6.21 7.53
CA SER A 191 8.92 6.94 8.06
C SER A 191 8.93 7.03 9.59
N TYR A 192 8.36 8.10 10.14
CA TYR A 192 8.43 8.46 11.57
C TYR A 192 7.52 7.66 12.50
N ASP A 193 6.71 6.74 11.99
CA ASP A 193 6.04 5.69 12.77
C ASP A 193 7.01 4.60 13.23
N HIS A 194 8.14 4.44 12.54
CA HIS A 194 9.18 3.51 12.95
C HIS A 194 10.14 4.16 13.95
N VAL A 195 10.42 3.48 15.06
CA VAL A 195 11.27 4.00 16.15
C VAL A 195 12.68 4.41 15.68
N ALA A 196 13.24 3.76 14.66
CA ALA A 196 14.55 4.14 14.11
C ALA A 196 14.55 5.55 13.49
N ALA A 197 13.47 5.98 12.83
CA ALA A 197 13.40 7.33 12.26
C ALA A 197 13.45 8.40 13.35
N LEU A 198 12.72 8.17 14.45
CA LEU A 198 12.67 9.07 15.60
C LEU A 198 13.99 9.10 16.36
N LEU A 199 14.48 7.93 16.81
CA LEU A 199 15.57 7.86 17.77
C LEU A 199 16.94 7.85 17.09
N GLU A 200 17.07 7.19 15.93
CA GLU A 200 18.36 6.96 15.26
C GLU A 200 18.64 8.00 14.20
N ALA A 201 17.60 8.37 13.47
CA ALA A 201 17.73 9.25 12.33
C ALA A 201 17.47 10.73 12.69
N HIS A 202 16.75 11.01 13.79
CA HIS A 202 16.47 12.38 14.24
C HIS A 202 17.08 12.75 15.60
N MET A 203 16.76 12.02 16.69
CA MET A 203 17.25 12.38 18.03
C MET A 203 18.76 12.23 18.18
N LEU A 204 19.35 11.16 17.66
CA LEU A 204 20.80 10.91 17.75
C LEU A 204 21.65 11.99 17.05
N PRO A 205 21.40 12.35 15.78
CA PRO A 205 22.13 13.45 15.16
C PRO A 205 21.86 14.80 15.81
N LEU A 206 20.64 15.06 16.29
CA LEU A 206 20.35 16.28 17.05
C LEU A 206 21.17 16.35 18.35
N TYR A 207 21.28 15.24 19.09
CA TYR A 207 22.02 15.15 20.35
C TYR A 207 23.49 15.58 20.20
N VAL A 208 24.10 15.30 19.04
CA VAL A 208 25.49 15.70 18.74
C VAL A 208 25.60 16.98 17.91
N GLY A 209 24.49 17.57 17.48
CA GLY A 209 24.45 18.77 16.64
C GLY A 209 24.81 18.54 15.16
N ALA A 210 24.65 17.32 14.65
CA ALA A 210 24.95 16.92 13.28
C ALA A 210 23.95 17.48 12.24
N GLU A 211 24.35 17.49 10.98
CA GLU A 211 23.46 17.75 9.85
C GLU A 211 22.58 16.52 9.58
N GLN A 212 21.29 16.75 9.32
CA GLN A 212 20.32 15.68 9.01
C GLN A 212 19.74 15.89 7.62
N LEU A 213 19.76 14.84 6.81
CA LEU A 213 19.11 14.76 5.51
C LEU A 213 17.92 13.81 5.62
N HIS A 214 16.77 14.22 5.09
CA HIS A 214 15.54 13.41 5.10
C HIS A 214 14.98 13.27 3.69
N ALA A 215 14.59 12.06 3.31
CA ALA A 215 13.79 11.76 2.13
C ALA A 215 12.54 10.98 2.52
N GLU A 216 11.53 11.00 1.66
CA GLU A 216 10.37 10.10 1.78
C GLU A 216 10.78 8.66 1.44
N ALA A 217 10.10 7.69 2.05
CA ALA A 217 10.42 6.28 1.85
C ALA A 217 10.17 5.83 0.40
N SER A 218 9.11 6.35 -0.23
CA SER A 218 8.74 6.13 -1.63
C SER A 218 9.89 6.39 -2.59
N VAL A 219 10.65 7.47 -2.38
CA VAL A 219 11.81 7.83 -3.22
C VAL A 219 12.80 6.66 -3.32
N ILE A 220 13.08 5.99 -2.20
CA ILE A 220 14.06 4.90 -2.12
C ILE A 220 13.43 3.56 -2.54
N LEU A 221 12.20 3.28 -2.11
CA LEU A 221 11.52 2.02 -2.43
C LEU A 221 11.21 1.89 -3.92
N GLU A 222 10.88 3.01 -4.57
CA GLU A 222 10.67 3.02 -6.01
C GLU A 222 11.97 2.78 -6.76
N GLU A 223 13.08 3.41 -6.36
CA GLU A 223 14.39 3.29 -7.00
C GLU A 223 15.50 3.12 -5.94
N PRO A 224 15.85 1.88 -5.56
CA PRO A 224 16.82 1.61 -4.51
C PRO A 224 18.17 2.32 -4.71
N LEU A 225 18.65 2.45 -5.96
CA LEU A 225 19.90 3.15 -6.28
C LEU A 225 19.95 4.61 -5.81
N ARG A 226 18.80 5.28 -5.65
CA ARG A 226 18.77 6.65 -5.11
C ARG A 226 19.38 6.73 -3.72
N PHE A 227 19.30 5.66 -2.93
CA PHE A 227 19.94 5.58 -1.62
C PHE A 227 21.44 5.90 -1.71
N LEU A 228 22.15 5.25 -2.62
CA LEU A 228 23.58 5.45 -2.81
C LEU A 228 23.92 6.77 -3.50
N ARG A 229 23.11 7.20 -4.48
CA ARG A 229 23.30 8.49 -5.16
C ARG A 229 23.15 9.67 -4.19
N ILE A 230 22.16 9.62 -3.31
CA ILE A 230 21.94 10.63 -2.25
C ILE A 230 23.13 10.61 -1.27
N ILE A 231 23.58 9.43 -0.84
CA ILE A 231 24.75 9.29 0.04
C ILE A 231 25.98 9.95 -0.58
N SER A 232 26.26 9.67 -1.85
CA SER A 232 27.37 10.23 -2.62
C SER A 232 27.26 11.75 -2.74
N ARG A 233 26.15 12.25 -3.28
CA ARG A 233 25.93 13.68 -3.56
C ARG A 233 26.02 14.54 -2.30
N HIS A 234 25.51 14.03 -1.18
CA HIS A 234 25.45 14.77 0.08
C HIS A 234 26.58 14.41 1.06
N LYS A 235 27.53 13.56 0.65
CA LYS A 235 28.66 13.11 1.48
C LYS A 235 28.19 12.60 2.85
N VAL A 236 27.14 11.78 2.83
CA VAL A 236 26.56 11.20 4.05
C VAL A 236 27.61 10.35 4.75
N THR A 237 27.72 10.54 6.06
CA THR A 237 28.71 9.87 6.92
C THR A 237 28.12 8.68 7.68
N MET A 238 26.82 8.72 7.96
CA MET A 238 26.08 7.67 8.66
C MET A 238 24.64 7.60 8.16
N THR A 239 24.12 6.39 8.01
CA THR A 239 22.71 6.17 7.70
C THR A 239 22.23 4.84 8.29
N PHE A 240 20.94 4.58 8.20
CA PHE A 240 20.29 3.35 8.62
C PHE A 240 19.53 2.74 7.44
N THR A 241 19.60 1.42 7.29
CA THR A 241 18.75 0.69 6.37
C THR A 241 18.54 -0.76 6.82
N PRO A 242 17.32 -1.30 6.74
CA PRO A 242 17.12 -2.74 6.90
C PRO A 242 17.89 -3.56 5.84
N ASN A 243 18.09 -4.85 6.11
CA ASN A 243 18.86 -5.75 5.25
C ASN A 243 18.26 -5.89 3.83
N PHE A 244 16.93 -5.85 3.71
CA PHE A 244 16.23 -6.08 2.44
C PHE A 244 16.65 -5.10 1.34
N LEU A 245 17.06 -3.87 1.68
CA LEU A 245 17.46 -2.87 0.68
C LEU A 245 18.78 -3.26 -0.01
N LEU A 246 19.64 -4.03 0.67
CA LEU A 246 20.96 -4.41 0.16
C LEU A 246 20.87 -5.34 -1.06
N GLY A 247 19.86 -6.21 -1.11
CA GLY A 247 19.61 -7.11 -2.23
C GLY A 247 19.39 -6.40 -3.57
N PRO A 248 18.36 -5.54 -3.68
CA PRO A 248 18.14 -4.71 -4.86
C PRO A 248 19.35 -3.86 -5.24
N LEU A 249 20.10 -3.33 -4.28
CA LEU A 249 21.34 -2.61 -4.55
C LEU A 249 22.39 -3.52 -5.20
N ASN A 250 22.60 -4.72 -4.67
CA ASN A 250 23.51 -5.71 -5.26
C ASN A 250 23.15 -6.05 -6.71
N SER A 251 21.86 -6.20 -7.01
CA SER A 251 21.38 -6.47 -8.38
C SER A 251 21.61 -5.31 -9.35
N SER A 252 21.74 -4.07 -8.85
CA SER A 252 21.88 -2.87 -9.66
C SER A 252 23.33 -2.37 -9.82
N VAL A 253 24.33 -3.16 -9.42
CA VAL A 253 25.76 -2.78 -9.55
C VAL A 253 26.18 -2.52 -11.00
N GLN A 254 25.69 -3.33 -11.95
CA GLN A 254 26.01 -3.17 -13.37
C GLN A 254 25.46 -1.87 -13.94
N GLU A 255 24.27 -1.46 -13.50
CA GLU A 255 23.61 -0.22 -13.95
C GLU A 255 24.48 1.00 -13.62
N ILE A 256 25.11 1.01 -12.44
CA ILE A 256 26.01 2.11 -12.03
C ILE A 256 27.27 2.12 -12.90
N ALA A 257 27.85 0.95 -13.18
CA ALA A 257 29.04 0.85 -14.02
C ALA A 257 28.74 1.34 -15.46
N GLU A 258 27.57 1.00 -16.00
CA GLU A 258 27.10 1.46 -17.30
C GLU A 258 26.82 2.97 -17.30
N GLU A 259 26.11 3.50 -16.29
CA GLU A 259 25.82 4.92 -16.14
C GLU A 259 27.11 5.76 -16.12
N ILE A 260 28.10 5.34 -15.33
CA ILE A 260 29.41 6.01 -15.26
C ILE A 260 30.14 5.92 -16.61
N SER A 261 30.10 4.77 -17.27
CA SER A 261 30.73 4.58 -18.58
C SER A 261 30.08 5.42 -19.68
N ALA A 262 28.77 5.69 -19.55
CA ALA A 262 28.00 6.57 -20.43
C ALA A 262 28.16 8.06 -20.11
N GLY A 263 29.00 8.43 -19.12
CA GLY A 263 29.24 9.82 -18.72
C GLY A 263 28.24 10.39 -17.72
N GLY A 264 27.47 9.53 -17.03
CA GLY A 264 26.57 9.89 -15.93
C GLY A 264 27.28 10.35 -14.65
N GLU A 265 26.50 10.65 -13.61
CA GLU A 265 27.04 11.13 -12.33
C GLU A 265 27.85 10.02 -11.65
N GLY A 266 29.10 10.33 -11.25
CA GLY A 266 29.96 9.37 -10.55
C GLY A 266 29.43 9.02 -9.16
N LEU A 267 29.79 7.82 -8.66
CA LEU A 267 29.48 7.40 -7.29
C LEU A 267 30.73 7.47 -6.40
N ASP A 268 30.66 8.24 -5.31
CA ASP A 268 31.71 8.36 -4.29
C ASP A 268 31.12 8.11 -2.89
N LEU A 269 31.42 6.94 -2.34
CA LEU A 269 30.99 6.49 -1.02
C LEU A 269 32.08 6.65 0.05
N SER A 270 33.20 7.33 -0.25
CA SER A 270 34.35 7.47 0.66
C SER A 270 34.03 8.26 1.95
N ALA A 271 33.01 9.12 1.91
CA ALA A 271 32.52 9.83 3.08
C ALA A 271 31.81 8.90 4.08
N LEU A 272 31.13 7.85 3.59
CA LEU A 272 30.27 6.99 4.38
C LEU A 272 31.07 6.09 5.33
N ARG A 273 31.00 6.37 6.64
CA ARG A 273 31.72 5.61 7.66
C ARG A 273 31.05 4.31 7.99
N HIS A 274 29.74 4.36 8.19
CA HIS A 274 28.97 3.17 8.48
C HIS A 274 27.49 3.33 8.10
N ILE A 275 26.89 2.20 7.77
CA ILE A 275 25.46 1.97 7.60
C ILE A 275 25.07 1.05 8.76
N VAL A 276 24.20 1.52 9.64
CA VAL A 276 23.57 0.64 10.62
C VAL A 276 22.49 -0.16 9.90
N SER A 277 22.54 -1.48 10.04
CA SER A 277 21.51 -2.37 9.49
C SER A 277 20.86 -3.18 10.58
N GLY A 278 19.53 -3.10 10.66
CA GLY A 278 18.74 -3.73 11.71
C GLY A 278 17.25 -3.63 11.43
N GLY A 279 16.43 -4.16 12.34
CA GLY A 279 14.99 -4.35 12.14
C GLY A 279 14.64 -5.73 11.57
N GLU A 280 15.60 -6.41 10.94
CA GLU A 280 15.53 -7.81 10.52
C GLU A 280 16.90 -8.49 10.59
N ALA A 281 16.93 -9.81 10.39
CA ALA A 281 18.18 -10.56 10.36
C ALA A 281 19.07 -10.14 9.19
N ASN A 282 20.34 -9.85 9.48
CA ASN A 282 21.34 -9.51 8.49
C ASN A 282 21.95 -10.77 7.87
N VAL A 283 21.71 -10.98 6.58
CA VAL A 283 22.29 -12.11 5.82
C VAL A 283 23.74 -11.77 5.50
N VAL A 284 24.67 -12.62 5.93
CA VAL A 284 26.11 -12.38 5.75
C VAL A 284 26.46 -12.24 4.27
N ALA A 285 26.03 -13.19 3.44
CA ALA A 285 26.32 -13.20 2.01
C ALA A 285 25.83 -11.92 1.30
N THR A 286 24.62 -11.44 1.62
CA THR A 286 24.08 -10.19 1.06
C THR A 286 24.95 -8.98 1.45
N GLY A 287 25.34 -8.89 2.72
CA GLY A 287 26.17 -7.80 3.23
C GLY A 287 27.59 -7.83 2.66
N GLU A 288 28.22 -9.00 2.55
CA GLU A 288 29.53 -9.18 1.93
C GLU A 288 29.51 -8.79 0.44
N ALA A 289 28.50 -9.25 -0.31
CA ALA A 289 28.32 -8.87 -1.71
C ALA A 289 28.17 -7.36 -1.86
N PHE A 290 27.39 -6.71 -0.99
CA PHE A 290 27.23 -5.26 -0.97
C PHE A 290 28.55 -4.53 -0.73
N LEU A 291 29.30 -4.93 0.30
CA LEU A 291 30.61 -4.33 0.59
C LEU A 291 31.57 -4.51 -0.59
N ALA A 292 31.62 -5.69 -1.20
CA ALA A 292 32.49 -5.99 -2.34
C ALA A 292 32.10 -5.22 -3.62
N HIS A 293 30.81 -5.19 -3.96
CA HIS A 293 30.29 -4.49 -5.14
C HIS A 293 30.56 -2.98 -5.08
N TYR A 294 30.51 -2.40 -3.87
CA TYR A 294 30.62 -0.96 -3.69
C TYR A 294 31.99 -0.46 -3.23
N ALA A 295 32.92 -1.36 -2.92
CA ALA A 295 34.32 -1.02 -2.63
C ALA A 295 35.01 -0.21 -3.73
N PRO A 296 34.83 -0.48 -5.05
CA PRO A 296 35.41 0.33 -6.12
C PRO A 296 34.96 1.79 -6.10
N TYR A 297 33.82 2.09 -5.50
CA TYR A 297 33.26 3.44 -5.35
C TYR A 297 33.63 4.08 -4.01
N GLY A 298 34.58 3.50 -3.25
CA GLY A 298 35.09 4.07 -2.01
C GLY A 298 34.39 3.60 -0.73
N LEU A 299 33.45 2.65 -0.82
CA LEU A 299 32.84 2.06 0.38
C LEU A 299 33.88 1.28 1.20
N ARG A 300 33.92 1.50 2.51
CA ARG A 300 34.89 0.85 3.41
C ARG A 300 34.48 -0.60 3.69
N GLU A 301 35.46 -1.49 3.86
CA GLU A 301 35.25 -2.91 4.16
C GLU A 301 34.40 -3.17 5.41
N GLY A 302 34.53 -2.33 6.45
CA GLY A 302 33.73 -2.41 7.68
C GLY A 302 32.57 -1.41 7.76
N ALA A 303 32.06 -0.95 6.62
CA ALA A 303 31.01 0.08 6.58
C ALA A 303 29.62 -0.46 6.93
N LEU A 304 29.36 -1.77 6.93
CA LEU A 304 28.03 -2.29 7.26
C LEU A 304 28.01 -2.84 8.68
N TRP A 305 27.14 -2.31 9.54
CA TRP A 305 27.06 -2.69 10.95
C TRP A 305 25.70 -3.35 11.25
N PRO A 306 25.64 -4.70 11.27
CA PRO A 306 24.51 -5.43 11.84
C PRO A 306 24.24 -4.96 13.26
N ALA A 307 22.97 -4.71 13.58
CA ALA A 307 22.57 -4.08 14.82
C ALA A 307 21.24 -4.60 15.33
N PHE A 308 21.11 -4.61 16.65
CA PHE A 308 19.87 -4.94 17.33
C PHE A 308 19.37 -3.78 18.18
N GLY A 309 18.06 -3.62 18.15
CA GLY A 309 17.32 -2.69 18.96
C GLY A 309 15.83 -2.89 18.73
N MET A 310 15.05 -2.43 19.70
CA MET A 310 13.60 -2.46 19.67
C MET A 310 13.06 -1.16 20.22
N THR A 311 11.75 -0.97 20.16
CA THR A 311 11.13 0.24 20.70
C THR A 311 11.45 0.42 22.19
N GLU A 312 11.42 -0.67 22.95
CA GLU A 312 11.71 -0.76 24.38
C GLU A 312 13.17 -0.48 24.76
N THR A 313 14.11 -0.47 23.80
CA THR A 313 15.51 -0.06 24.00
C THR A 313 15.81 1.33 23.42
N CYS A 314 14.76 2.07 23.07
CA CYS A 314 14.83 3.31 22.29
C CYS A 314 15.54 3.12 20.94
N ALA A 315 15.26 2.07 20.15
CA ALA A 315 15.96 1.67 18.91
C ALA A 315 17.34 1.01 19.15
N GLY A 316 18.28 1.16 18.22
CA GLY A 316 19.53 0.40 18.11
C GLY A 316 20.45 0.52 19.31
N SER A 317 20.76 -0.58 19.97
CA SER A 317 21.50 -0.59 21.23
C SER A 317 22.62 -1.63 21.31
N ILE A 318 22.75 -2.49 20.29
CA ILE A 318 23.83 -3.47 20.15
C ILE A 318 24.32 -3.38 18.70
N TYR A 319 25.64 -3.32 18.50
CA TYR A 319 26.24 -3.08 17.19
C TYR A 319 27.43 -4.00 16.91
N ASN A 320 27.43 -4.65 15.75
CA ASN A 320 28.55 -5.39 15.21
C ASN A 320 29.41 -4.47 14.33
N ARG A 321 30.51 -3.99 14.90
CA ARG A 321 31.48 -3.12 14.23
C ARG A 321 32.59 -3.89 13.52
N ALA A 322 32.56 -5.23 13.59
CA ALA A 322 33.59 -6.12 13.07
C ALA A 322 33.08 -6.95 11.88
N PHE A 323 31.83 -6.75 11.46
CA PHE A 323 31.30 -7.31 10.23
C PHE A 323 32.11 -6.83 9.01
N PRO A 324 32.38 -7.70 8.01
CA PRO A 324 31.98 -9.11 7.92
C PRO A 324 32.97 -10.08 8.58
N VAL A 325 34.12 -9.61 9.07
CA VAL A 325 35.25 -10.45 9.53
C VAL A 325 34.85 -11.46 10.61
N THR A 326 33.95 -11.08 11.52
CA THR A 326 33.50 -11.96 12.62
C THR A 326 32.43 -12.97 12.22
N ASP A 327 31.96 -12.93 10.98
CA ASP A 327 30.73 -13.60 10.53
C ASP A 327 30.97 -14.51 9.32
N VAL A 328 32.22 -14.68 8.92
CA VAL A 328 32.63 -15.50 7.77
C VAL A 328 32.13 -16.94 7.93
N GLY A 329 31.36 -17.40 6.95
CA GLY A 329 30.81 -18.76 6.91
C GLY A 329 29.51 -18.97 7.69
N GLU A 330 29.02 -17.95 8.40
CA GLU A 330 27.71 -17.96 9.03
C GLU A 330 26.62 -17.52 8.05
N GLU A 331 25.39 -17.98 8.25
CA GLU A 331 24.24 -17.53 7.44
C GLU A 331 23.80 -16.11 7.83
N PHE A 332 23.74 -15.84 9.14
CA PHE A 332 23.32 -14.56 9.71
C PHE A 332 24.43 -13.94 10.54
N ALA A 333 24.59 -12.62 10.40
CA ALA A 333 25.59 -11.89 11.16
C ALA A 333 25.22 -11.82 12.65
N ASN A 334 26.22 -11.94 13.51
CA ASN A 334 26.10 -11.54 14.90
C ASN A 334 25.83 -10.03 15.01
N LEU A 335 25.22 -9.63 16.11
CA LEU A 335 24.79 -8.26 16.40
C LEU A 335 25.82 -7.47 17.22
N GLY A 336 26.93 -8.12 17.58
CA GLY A 336 28.05 -7.50 18.29
C GLY A 336 27.75 -7.25 19.76
N THR A 337 28.26 -6.12 20.26
CA THR A 337 28.29 -5.81 21.70
C THR A 337 27.41 -4.61 22.04
N PRO A 338 26.82 -4.57 23.24
CA PRO A 338 25.93 -3.49 23.64
C PRO A 338 26.65 -2.14 23.69
N VAL A 339 25.86 -1.05 23.60
CA VAL A 339 26.30 0.30 23.96
C VAL A 339 26.64 0.40 25.44
N GLU A 340 27.38 1.44 25.82
CA GLU A 340 27.65 1.71 27.23
C GLU A 340 26.34 1.92 28.01
N GLY A 341 26.27 1.36 29.23
CA GLY A 341 25.07 1.39 30.07
C GLY A 341 24.08 0.25 29.82
N LEU A 342 24.08 -0.39 28.64
CA LEU A 342 23.26 -1.57 28.37
C LEU A 342 23.99 -2.85 28.77
N ARG A 343 23.32 -3.67 29.57
CA ARG A 343 23.74 -5.04 29.90
C ARG A 343 22.80 -6.03 29.23
N ILE A 344 23.37 -7.14 28.79
CA ILE A 344 22.65 -8.24 28.13
C ILE A 344 22.95 -9.56 28.84
N ARG A 345 21.98 -10.47 28.88
CA ARG A 345 22.18 -11.87 29.24
C ARG A 345 21.32 -12.76 28.36
N VAL A 346 21.77 -13.99 28.14
CA VAL A 346 20.95 -15.09 27.62
C VAL A 346 20.62 -15.98 28.80
N ALA A 347 19.34 -16.31 28.99
CA ALA A 347 18.87 -16.99 30.19
C ALA A 347 18.01 -18.22 29.89
N ASP A 348 17.97 -19.16 30.83
CA ASP A 348 17.07 -20.32 30.83
C ASP A 348 15.64 -19.94 31.24
N ASP A 349 14.74 -20.93 31.28
CA ASP A 349 13.34 -20.76 31.67
C ASP A 349 13.18 -20.30 33.14
N ASP A 350 14.18 -20.53 33.99
CA ASP A 350 14.25 -20.06 35.38
C ASP A 350 14.93 -18.67 35.50
N HIS A 351 15.18 -18.00 34.37
CA HIS A 351 15.84 -16.70 34.25
C HIS A 351 17.30 -16.66 34.76
N ARG A 352 17.96 -17.81 34.84
CA ARG A 352 19.38 -17.90 35.17
C ARG A 352 20.21 -17.68 33.93
N ALA A 353 21.24 -16.83 34.03
CA ALA A 353 22.16 -16.59 32.93
C ALA A 353 22.86 -17.89 32.51
N LEU A 354 22.82 -18.18 31.22
CA LEU A 354 23.45 -19.34 30.61
C LEU A 354 24.94 -19.09 30.31
N PRO A 355 25.76 -20.15 30.25
CA PRO A 355 27.15 -20.07 29.78
C PRO A 355 27.26 -19.55 28.34
N ALA A 356 28.46 -19.12 27.95
CA ALA A 356 28.73 -18.66 26.60
C ALA A 356 28.43 -19.75 25.55
N GLY A 357 27.81 -19.35 24.44
CA GLY A 357 27.42 -20.23 23.32
C GLY A 357 26.12 -21.01 23.51
N GLU A 358 25.56 -21.09 24.72
CA GLU A 358 24.26 -21.73 24.94
C GLU A 358 23.10 -20.84 24.50
N ILE A 359 22.02 -21.49 24.02
CA ILE A 359 20.84 -20.81 23.49
C ILE A 359 19.79 -20.65 24.58
N GLY A 360 19.26 -19.44 24.73
CA GLY A 360 18.17 -19.12 25.66
C GLY A 360 17.50 -17.78 25.32
N GLU A 361 16.67 -17.27 26.23
CA GLU A 361 15.97 -15.99 26.06
C GLU A 361 16.91 -14.81 26.25
N LEU A 362 16.91 -13.87 25.31
CA LEU A 362 17.62 -12.60 25.44
C LEU A 362 16.90 -11.69 26.43
N GLN A 363 17.65 -11.28 27.47
CA GLN A 363 17.17 -10.36 28.50
C GLN A 363 18.12 -9.17 28.63
N LEU A 364 17.54 -7.99 28.84
CA LEU A 364 18.21 -6.69 28.73
C LEU A 364 18.02 -5.87 30.01
N SER A 365 19.04 -5.12 30.42
CA SER A 365 18.96 -4.23 31.58
C SER A 365 19.85 -3.01 31.39
N GLY A 366 19.31 -1.81 31.61
CA GLY A 366 20.07 -0.57 31.47
C GLY A 366 19.17 0.67 31.55
N PRO A 367 19.77 1.87 31.61
CA PRO A 367 19.03 3.12 31.76
C PRO A 367 18.22 3.52 30.52
N MET A 368 18.44 2.91 29.35
CA MET A 368 17.62 3.14 28.15
C MET A 368 16.40 2.20 28.02
N ILE A 369 16.26 1.22 28.92
CA ILE A 369 15.13 0.30 28.87
C ILE A 369 13.86 1.06 29.27
N THR A 370 12.78 0.84 28.52
CA THR A 370 11.44 1.38 28.81
C THR A 370 11.02 1.10 30.25
N THR A 371 10.14 1.94 30.80
CA THR A 371 9.48 1.71 32.08
C THR A 371 8.26 0.80 31.98
N GLY A 372 7.81 0.45 30.76
CA GLY A 372 6.69 -0.45 30.52
C GLY A 372 5.76 0.00 29.39
N TYR A 373 4.52 -0.48 29.42
CA TYR A 373 3.49 -0.15 28.45
C TYR A 373 2.40 0.74 29.07
N TYR A 374 2.05 1.81 28.39
CA TYR A 374 1.05 2.79 28.85
C TYR A 374 -0.33 2.11 28.99
N ASN A 375 -0.99 2.35 30.12
CA ASN A 375 -2.29 1.78 30.48
C ASN A 375 -2.38 0.24 30.32
N ASN A 376 -1.25 -0.48 30.50
CA ASN A 376 -1.22 -1.93 30.37
C ASN A 376 -0.29 -2.56 31.42
N ALA A 377 -0.80 -2.67 32.64
CA ALA A 377 -0.06 -3.22 33.79
C ALA A 377 0.31 -4.70 33.58
N GLU A 378 -0.60 -5.51 33.02
CA GLU A 378 -0.36 -6.93 32.72
C GLU A 378 0.80 -7.10 31.74
N ALA A 379 0.75 -6.41 30.59
CA ALA A 379 1.86 -6.47 29.63
C ALA A 379 3.17 -5.94 30.20
N THR A 380 3.10 -4.96 31.10
CA THR A 380 4.29 -4.42 31.78
C THR A 380 4.90 -5.46 32.70
N GLU A 381 4.09 -6.09 33.57
CA GLU A 381 4.57 -7.14 34.47
C GLU A 381 5.15 -8.33 33.69
N GLU A 382 4.50 -8.77 32.62
CA GLU A 382 4.97 -9.87 31.76
C GLU A 382 6.30 -9.57 31.05
N ALA A 383 6.60 -8.30 30.81
CA ALA A 383 7.80 -7.86 30.09
C ALA A 383 9.07 -7.92 30.94
N PHE A 384 8.95 -7.98 32.27
CA PHE A 384 10.08 -7.98 33.17
C PHE A 384 10.14 -9.28 33.99
N THR A 385 11.35 -9.78 34.14
CA THR A 385 11.66 -10.85 35.09
C THR A 385 11.57 -10.34 36.53
N PRO A 386 11.40 -11.22 37.53
CA PRO A 386 11.36 -10.82 38.95
C PRO A 386 12.59 -10.05 39.44
N ASP A 387 13.75 -10.26 38.81
CA ASP A 387 15.01 -9.54 39.12
C ASP A 387 15.23 -8.28 38.25
N GLY A 388 14.20 -7.84 37.51
CA GLY A 388 14.15 -6.54 36.85
C GLY A 388 14.81 -6.48 35.46
N TRP A 389 15.06 -7.63 34.83
CA TRP A 389 15.51 -7.68 33.43
C TRP A 389 14.34 -7.70 32.48
N PHE A 390 14.42 -6.87 31.44
CA PHE A 390 13.45 -6.84 30.35
C PHE A 390 13.62 -8.05 29.44
N ARG A 391 12.53 -8.72 29.10
CA ARG A 391 12.48 -9.90 28.25
C ARG A 391 12.25 -9.45 26.80
N SER A 392 13.23 -9.62 25.91
CA SER A 392 13.05 -9.19 24.51
C SER A 392 12.06 -10.10 23.76
N GLY A 393 11.92 -11.35 24.21
CA GLY A 393 11.17 -12.37 23.50
C GLY A 393 11.93 -13.00 22.34
N ASP A 394 13.20 -12.66 22.14
CA ASP A 394 14.08 -13.30 21.15
C ASP A 394 14.90 -14.41 21.82
N LEU A 395 15.24 -15.43 21.04
CA LEU A 395 16.18 -16.47 21.44
C LEU A 395 17.54 -16.18 20.82
N GLY A 396 18.59 -16.33 21.61
CA GLY A 396 19.94 -16.04 21.16
C GLY A 396 20.98 -16.78 21.99
N ARG A 397 22.24 -16.59 21.59
CA ARG A 397 23.44 -17.00 22.33
C ARG A 397 24.42 -15.84 22.39
N ILE A 398 25.29 -15.86 23.38
CA ILE A 398 26.37 -14.87 23.52
C ILE A 398 27.71 -15.59 23.45
N ASP A 399 28.56 -15.20 22.50
CA ASP A 399 29.88 -15.75 22.27
C ASP A 399 30.92 -14.63 22.36
N GLU A 400 31.85 -14.72 23.30
CA GLU A 400 32.86 -13.67 23.55
C GLU A 400 32.23 -12.26 23.71
N GLY A 401 31.04 -12.18 24.32
CA GLY A 401 30.29 -10.94 24.51
C GLY A 401 29.51 -10.45 23.27
N ARG A 402 29.60 -11.15 22.13
CA ARG A 402 28.84 -10.87 20.91
C ARG A 402 27.52 -11.64 20.91
N LEU A 403 26.41 -10.94 20.67
CA LEU A 403 25.09 -11.54 20.60
C LEU A 403 24.79 -12.10 19.21
N THR A 404 24.30 -13.32 19.12
CA THR A 404 23.70 -13.90 17.90
C THR A 404 22.28 -14.33 18.21
N LEU A 405 21.30 -13.85 17.42
CA LEU A 405 19.92 -14.32 17.51
C LEU A 405 19.73 -15.59 16.66
N VAL A 406 18.95 -16.53 17.19
CA VAL A 406 18.67 -17.83 16.55
C VAL A 406 17.17 -18.11 16.39
N GLY A 407 16.32 -17.16 16.80
CA GLY A 407 14.87 -17.25 16.60
C GLY A 407 14.08 -16.32 17.52
N ARG A 408 12.76 -16.50 17.51
CA ARG A 408 11.82 -15.79 18.38
C ARG A 408 11.01 -16.75 19.23
N SER A 409 10.65 -16.31 20.43
CA SER A 409 9.68 -17.01 21.28
C SER A 409 8.23 -16.76 20.85
N LYS A 410 7.95 -15.66 20.11
CA LYS A 410 6.62 -15.25 19.64
C LYS A 410 6.45 -15.47 18.12
N ASP A 411 5.24 -15.80 17.69
CA ASP A 411 4.87 -16.01 16.28
C ASP A 411 4.73 -14.66 15.54
N SER A 412 5.77 -14.23 14.82
CA SER A 412 5.74 -13.06 13.94
C SER A 412 6.55 -13.27 12.64
N VAL A 413 6.33 -12.42 11.65
CA VAL A 413 6.93 -12.44 10.30
C VAL A 413 7.56 -11.07 10.05
N ILE A 414 8.84 -11.01 9.68
CA ILE A 414 9.49 -9.76 9.27
C ILE A 414 9.62 -9.71 7.75
N VAL A 415 8.82 -8.88 7.09
CA VAL A 415 8.92 -8.66 5.65
C VAL A 415 9.43 -7.25 5.40
N ASN A 416 10.53 -7.11 4.67
CA ASN A 416 11.16 -5.84 4.34
C ASN A 416 11.44 -4.97 5.59
N GLY A 417 11.99 -5.56 6.65
CA GLY A 417 12.33 -4.84 7.88
C GLY A 417 11.14 -4.44 8.76
N VAL A 418 9.89 -4.74 8.37
CA VAL A 418 8.69 -4.45 9.16
C VAL A 418 8.17 -5.74 9.80
N ASN A 419 7.89 -5.69 11.11
CA ASN A 419 7.41 -6.83 11.87
C ASN A 419 5.88 -6.91 11.83
N TYR A 420 5.35 -8.02 11.32
CA TYR A 420 3.93 -8.34 11.24
C TYR A 420 3.62 -9.53 12.14
N PHE A 421 2.51 -9.48 12.87
CA PHE A 421 2.09 -10.62 13.67
C PHE A 421 1.19 -11.56 12.88
N SER A 422 1.48 -12.86 12.96
CA SER A 422 0.72 -13.90 12.25
C SER A 422 -0.78 -13.83 12.51
N HIS A 423 -1.19 -13.57 13.75
CA HIS A 423 -2.60 -13.53 14.14
C HIS A 423 -3.36 -12.33 13.54
N GLU A 424 -2.72 -11.18 13.32
CA GLU A 424 -3.36 -10.03 12.66
C GLU A 424 -3.64 -10.35 11.19
N ILE A 425 -2.71 -11.03 10.54
CA ILE A 425 -2.86 -11.49 9.14
C ILE A 425 -3.99 -12.51 9.05
N GLU A 426 -3.98 -13.51 9.94
CA GLU A 426 -5.00 -14.55 9.98
C GLU A 426 -6.40 -13.98 10.22
N ALA A 427 -6.57 -13.08 11.19
CA ALA A 427 -7.87 -12.50 11.52
C ALA A 427 -8.50 -11.71 10.35
N ALA A 428 -7.69 -11.04 9.54
CA ALA A 428 -8.17 -10.35 8.34
C ALA A 428 -8.57 -11.34 7.24
N LEU A 429 -7.78 -12.40 7.03
CA LEU A 429 -8.05 -13.43 6.04
C LEU A 429 -9.26 -14.31 6.41
N GLU A 430 -9.56 -14.47 7.69
CA GLU A 430 -10.76 -15.17 8.19
C GLU A 430 -12.08 -14.44 7.83
N GLN A 431 -12.03 -13.19 7.36
CA GLN A 431 -13.22 -12.46 6.89
C GLN A 431 -13.60 -12.77 5.43
N LEU A 432 -12.82 -13.61 4.74
CA LEU A 432 -13.09 -13.96 3.34
C LEU A 432 -14.12 -15.10 3.23
N ASP A 433 -15.13 -14.94 2.38
CA ASP A 433 -16.24 -15.91 2.20
C ASP A 433 -15.77 -17.33 1.82
N ASP A 434 -14.69 -17.45 1.02
CA ASP A 434 -14.18 -18.73 0.52
C ASP A 434 -13.15 -19.38 1.47
N VAL A 435 -12.99 -18.86 2.70
CA VAL A 435 -12.02 -19.32 3.70
C VAL A 435 -12.72 -19.89 4.94
N VAL A 436 -12.32 -21.08 5.37
CA VAL A 436 -12.84 -21.67 6.62
C VAL A 436 -12.26 -20.95 7.84
N SER A 437 -13.12 -20.28 8.62
CA SER A 437 -12.73 -19.63 9.88
C SER A 437 -12.05 -20.60 10.87
N GLY A 438 -10.98 -20.16 11.52
CA GLY A 438 -10.19 -20.96 12.45
C GLY A 438 -9.21 -21.95 11.79
N TYR A 439 -9.08 -21.93 10.46
CA TYR A 439 -8.13 -22.72 9.67
C TYR A 439 -7.30 -21.83 8.72
N VAL A 440 -6.74 -20.77 9.31
CA VAL A 440 -5.76 -19.90 8.65
C VAL A 440 -4.49 -19.91 9.49
N ALA A 441 -3.33 -19.99 8.83
CA ALA A 441 -2.03 -19.89 9.48
C ALA A 441 -1.07 -19.05 8.63
N ALA A 442 -0.63 -17.93 9.18
CA ALA A 442 0.40 -17.08 8.62
C ALA A 442 1.73 -17.38 9.30
N PHE A 443 2.77 -17.70 8.55
CA PHE A 443 4.09 -17.99 9.14
C PHE A 443 5.23 -17.58 8.20
N PRO A 444 6.41 -17.28 8.75
CA PRO A 444 7.55 -16.91 7.93
C PRO A 444 8.20 -18.16 7.33
N THR A 445 8.77 -17.99 6.14
CA THR A 445 9.81 -18.85 5.59
C THR A 445 10.93 -17.99 5.04
N ARG A 446 12.10 -18.57 4.78
CA ARG A 446 13.19 -17.87 4.10
C ARG A 446 13.88 -18.86 3.17
N ARG A 447 13.83 -18.62 1.85
CA ARG A 447 14.63 -19.41 0.91
C ARG A 447 16.12 -19.09 1.14
N PRO A 448 17.03 -20.07 0.95
CA PRO A 448 18.46 -19.80 0.97
C PRO A 448 18.81 -18.60 0.08
N GLY A 449 19.55 -17.65 0.64
CA GLY A 449 19.97 -16.43 -0.07
C GLY A 449 18.93 -15.31 -0.17
N SER A 450 17.75 -15.43 0.46
CA SER A 450 16.76 -14.33 0.49
C SER A 450 17.14 -13.23 1.48
N ASP A 451 17.00 -11.97 1.05
CA ASP A 451 17.39 -10.79 1.85
C ASP A 451 16.45 -10.49 3.02
N THR A 452 15.22 -11.01 3.00
CA THR A 452 14.18 -10.83 4.02
C THR A 452 13.35 -12.10 4.22
N GLU A 453 12.52 -12.18 5.25
CA GLU A 453 11.57 -13.30 5.38
C GLU A 453 10.42 -13.15 4.37
N GLN A 454 9.88 -14.29 3.97
CA GLN A 454 8.77 -14.40 3.03
C GLN A 454 7.53 -14.93 3.76
N LEU A 455 6.37 -14.32 3.51
CA LEU A 455 5.11 -14.72 4.14
C LEU A 455 4.51 -15.95 3.44
N VAL A 456 4.18 -16.98 4.23
CA VAL A 456 3.38 -18.12 3.78
C VAL A 456 2.03 -18.09 4.47
N ILE A 457 0.97 -18.26 3.67
CA ILE A 457 -0.41 -18.40 4.15
C ILE A 457 -0.86 -19.83 3.88
N ALA A 458 -1.06 -20.62 4.92
CA ALA A 458 -1.84 -21.84 4.82
C ALA A 458 -3.31 -21.53 5.15
N VAL A 459 -4.22 -21.96 4.28
CA VAL A 459 -5.65 -21.67 4.41
C VAL A 459 -6.48 -22.90 4.05
N SER A 460 -7.54 -23.18 4.80
CA SER A 460 -8.51 -24.21 4.39
C SER A 460 -9.56 -23.58 3.48
N PRO A 461 -9.74 -24.10 2.25
CA PRO A 461 -10.80 -23.64 1.36
C PRO A 461 -12.18 -24.04 1.89
N GLU A 462 -13.16 -23.15 1.75
CA GLU A 462 -14.59 -23.47 1.84
C GLU A 462 -15.14 -24.14 0.56
N PRO A 463 -14.66 -23.81 -0.67
CA PRO A 463 -15.04 -24.52 -1.89
C PRO A 463 -14.78 -26.03 -1.80
N ALA A 464 -15.61 -26.82 -2.49
CA ALA A 464 -15.41 -28.27 -2.61
C ALA A 464 -14.07 -28.60 -3.30
N ASP A 465 -13.46 -29.75 -2.97
CA ASP A 465 -12.13 -30.14 -3.48
C ASP A 465 -12.05 -30.20 -5.02
N ASP A 466 -13.18 -30.37 -5.71
CA ASP A 466 -13.31 -30.39 -7.17
C ASP A 466 -13.63 -29.01 -7.78
N ASP A 467 -13.94 -27.98 -6.99
CA ASP A 467 -14.14 -26.61 -7.47
C ASP A 467 -12.81 -25.87 -7.64
N GLU A 468 -12.07 -26.23 -8.69
CA GLU A 468 -10.84 -25.53 -9.09
C GLU A 468 -11.06 -24.01 -9.28
N ALA A 469 -12.27 -23.58 -9.67
CA ALA A 469 -12.56 -22.16 -9.89
C ALA A 469 -12.66 -21.43 -8.56
N GLY A 470 -13.36 -22.03 -7.59
CA GLY A 470 -13.45 -21.55 -6.21
C GLY A 470 -12.10 -21.49 -5.54
N LEU A 471 -11.30 -22.53 -5.71
CA LEU A 471 -9.95 -22.57 -5.17
C LEU A 471 -9.07 -21.42 -5.70
N TYR A 472 -9.11 -21.17 -7.01
CA TYR A 472 -8.37 -20.07 -7.63
C TYR A 472 -8.87 -18.68 -7.17
N ARG A 473 -10.19 -18.50 -7.03
CA ARG A 473 -10.78 -17.27 -6.46
C ARG A 473 -10.30 -17.01 -5.05
N MET A 474 -10.31 -18.03 -4.19
CA MET A 474 -9.83 -17.93 -2.81
C MET A 474 -8.35 -17.52 -2.78
N ILE A 475 -7.50 -18.17 -3.58
CA ILE A 475 -6.07 -17.82 -3.68
C ILE A 475 -5.89 -16.35 -4.12
N THR A 476 -6.71 -15.90 -5.08
CA THR A 476 -6.69 -14.52 -5.56
C THR A 476 -7.12 -13.54 -4.47
N ALA A 477 -8.23 -13.84 -3.77
CA ALA A 477 -8.74 -13.02 -2.67
C ALA A 477 -7.75 -12.91 -1.51
N VAL A 478 -7.14 -14.03 -1.08
CA VAL A 478 -6.09 -14.05 -0.05
C VAL A 478 -4.91 -13.17 -0.47
N ARG A 479 -4.42 -13.33 -1.71
CA ARG A 479 -3.30 -12.53 -2.23
C ARG A 479 -3.63 -11.03 -2.24
N SER A 480 -4.79 -10.68 -2.78
CA SER A 480 -5.25 -9.28 -2.86
C SER A 480 -5.42 -8.67 -1.47
N THR A 481 -5.99 -9.42 -0.52
CA THR A 481 -6.18 -8.97 0.86
C THR A 481 -4.84 -8.65 1.53
N VAL A 482 -3.83 -9.52 1.35
CA VAL A 482 -2.49 -9.27 1.90
C VAL A 482 -1.84 -8.02 1.28
N VAL A 483 -1.90 -7.89 -0.04
CA VAL A 483 -1.33 -6.73 -0.75
C VAL A 483 -2.02 -5.43 -0.34
N ILE A 484 -3.35 -5.43 -0.18
CA ILE A 484 -4.12 -4.24 0.20
C ILE A 484 -3.80 -3.81 1.64
N HIS A 485 -3.72 -4.76 2.58
CA HIS A 485 -3.57 -4.43 4.00
C HIS A 485 -2.13 -4.18 4.46
N TRP A 486 -1.13 -4.72 3.76
CA TRP A 486 0.27 -4.62 4.18
C TRP A 486 1.24 -4.25 3.05
N GLY A 487 0.77 -4.06 1.82
CA GLY A 487 1.61 -3.54 0.73
C GLY A 487 2.64 -4.52 0.15
N PHE A 488 2.59 -5.81 0.52
CA PHE A 488 3.49 -6.84 -0.01
C PHE A 488 2.72 -8.12 -0.38
N ARG A 489 3.36 -8.99 -1.19
CA ARG A 489 2.76 -10.24 -1.68
C ARG A 489 3.12 -11.43 -0.77
N PRO A 490 2.17 -12.34 -0.45
CA PRO A 490 2.53 -13.61 0.15
C PRO A 490 3.35 -14.43 -0.86
N PHE A 491 4.41 -15.07 -0.39
CA PHE A 491 5.27 -15.91 -1.20
C PHE A 491 4.59 -17.21 -1.61
N LEU A 492 3.87 -17.85 -0.68
CA LEU A 492 3.05 -19.02 -0.95
C LEU A 492 1.68 -18.87 -0.31
N ILE A 493 0.67 -19.35 -1.03
CA ILE A 493 -0.67 -19.59 -0.50
C ILE A 493 -0.90 -21.09 -0.66
N LEU A 494 -1.06 -21.78 0.46
CA LEU A 494 -1.17 -23.23 0.57
C LEU A 494 -2.61 -23.59 0.95
N PRO A 495 -3.46 -23.99 0.00
CA PRO A 495 -4.75 -24.56 0.31
C PRO A 495 -4.57 -25.94 0.94
N LEU A 496 -4.92 -26.08 2.22
CA LEU A 496 -4.71 -27.32 2.97
C LEU A 496 -6.03 -27.82 3.57
N PRO A 497 -6.25 -29.14 3.68
CA PRO A 497 -7.41 -29.66 4.38
C PRO A 497 -7.32 -29.37 5.89
N ARG A 498 -8.47 -29.39 6.58
CA ARG A 498 -8.58 -29.00 8.00
C ARG A 498 -7.68 -29.81 8.93
N ASP A 499 -7.46 -31.09 8.64
CA ASP A 499 -6.62 -32.01 9.41
C ASP A 499 -5.11 -31.74 9.24
N ALA A 500 -4.72 -30.99 8.21
CA ALA A 500 -3.34 -30.52 8.01
C ALA A 500 -2.96 -29.32 8.88
N PHE A 501 -3.89 -28.76 9.66
CA PHE A 501 -3.62 -27.70 10.65
C PHE A 501 -3.38 -28.32 12.04
N PRO A 502 -2.11 -28.58 12.43
CA PRO A 502 -1.82 -29.11 13.75
C PRO A 502 -2.24 -28.11 14.82
N LYS A 503 -3.09 -28.52 15.76
CA LYS A 503 -3.58 -27.67 16.86
C LYS A 503 -3.10 -28.17 18.22
N THR A 504 -2.98 -27.27 19.19
CA THR A 504 -2.79 -27.61 20.61
C THR A 504 -4.06 -28.21 21.21
N SER A 505 -3.97 -28.75 22.44
CA SER A 505 -5.15 -29.19 23.21
C SER A 505 -6.16 -28.05 23.50
N LEU A 506 -5.72 -26.79 23.36
CA LEU A 506 -6.54 -25.58 23.46
C LEU A 506 -6.98 -25.03 22.08
N GLY A 507 -6.76 -25.78 20.99
CA GLY A 507 -7.22 -25.40 19.65
C GLY A 507 -6.35 -24.38 18.90
N LYS A 508 -5.17 -23.99 19.44
CA LYS A 508 -4.26 -23.05 18.77
C LYS A 508 -3.44 -23.73 17.68
N THR A 509 -3.37 -23.15 16.49
CA THR A 509 -2.54 -23.67 15.38
C THR A 509 -1.05 -23.62 15.71
N LEU A 510 -0.35 -24.73 15.49
CA LEU A 510 1.09 -24.89 15.71
C LEU A 510 1.88 -24.48 14.46
N ARG A 511 1.96 -23.17 14.20
CA ARG A 511 2.63 -22.56 13.03
C ARG A 511 4.05 -23.08 12.82
N ARG A 512 4.82 -23.23 13.90
CA ARG A 512 6.19 -23.78 13.84
C ARG A 512 6.25 -25.16 13.19
N ARG A 513 5.26 -26.05 13.45
CA ARG A 513 5.22 -27.38 12.82
C ARG A 513 4.88 -27.28 11.34
N MET A 514 3.99 -26.37 10.96
CA MET A 514 3.66 -26.13 9.56
C MET A 514 4.86 -25.58 8.81
N ARG A 515 5.57 -24.61 9.39
CA ARG A 515 6.85 -24.09 8.87
C ARG A 515 7.88 -25.20 8.68
N GLN A 516 8.14 -26.02 9.71
CA GLN A 516 9.09 -27.13 9.62
C GLN A 516 8.74 -28.12 8.50
N ARG A 517 7.44 -28.40 8.33
CA ARG A 517 6.96 -29.28 7.25
C ARG A 517 7.17 -28.65 5.88
N LEU A 518 6.95 -27.35 5.72
CA LEU A 518 7.27 -26.63 4.49
C LEU A 518 8.77 -26.70 4.17
N GLU A 519 9.61 -26.35 5.15
CA GLU A 519 11.07 -26.33 5.01
C GLU A 519 11.66 -27.72 4.72
N SER A 520 10.95 -28.79 5.09
CA SER A 520 11.32 -30.18 4.76
C SER A 520 10.68 -30.72 3.47
N GLY A 521 10.07 -29.87 2.63
CA GLY A 521 9.43 -30.26 1.36
C GLY A 521 8.07 -30.97 1.50
N GLY A 522 7.47 -30.97 2.70
CA GLY A 522 6.24 -31.70 2.99
C GLY A 522 4.95 -31.07 2.44
N TYR A 523 5.07 -30.01 1.63
CA TYR A 523 3.99 -29.35 0.89
C TYR A 523 4.34 -29.13 -0.59
N ASP A 524 5.41 -29.75 -1.11
CA ASP A 524 5.86 -29.55 -2.50
C ASP A 524 4.76 -29.94 -3.50
N ASP A 525 3.99 -30.98 -3.20
CA ASP A 525 2.82 -31.42 -3.96
C ASP A 525 1.71 -30.35 -4.01
N VAL A 526 1.45 -29.67 -2.90
CA VAL A 526 0.47 -28.58 -2.81
C VAL A 526 0.96 -27.36 -3.59
N ILE A 527 2.25 -27.04 -3.49
CA ILE A 527 2.88 -25.92 -4.22
C ILE A 527 2.77 -26.17 -5.73
N GLU A 528 3.11 -27.36 -6.20
CA GLU A 528 2.97 -27.77 -7.59
C GLU A 528 1.51 -27.71 -8.05
N ARG A 529 0.58 -28.25 -7.26
CA ARG A 529 -0.86 -28.21 -7.57
C ARG A 529 -1.39 -26.78 -7.72
N VAL A 530 -0.99 -25.86 -6.84
CA VAL A 530 -1.37 -24.44 -6.91
C VAL A 530 -0.78 -23.77 -8.15
N ALA A 531 0.48 -24.07 -8.47
CA ALA A 531 1.14 -23.54 -9.67
C ALA A 531 0.44 -24.03 -10.95
N GLU A 532 0.16 -25.33 -11.04
CA GLU A 532 -0.56 -25.92 -12.18
C GLU A 532 -1.98 -25.36 -12.32
N LEU A 533 -2.72 -25.25 -11.21
CA LEU A 533 -4.05 -24.65 -11.19
C LEU A 533 -4.00 -23.22 -11.72
N THR A 534 -3.03 -22.43 -11.25
CA THR A 534 -2.82 -21.05 -11.71
C THR A 534 -2.54 -21.03 -13.21
N THR A 535 -1.63 -21.87 -13.71
CA THR A 535 -1.35 -21.96 -15.15
C THR A 535 -2.59 -22.35 -15.96
N ARG A 536 -3.38 -23.34 -15.53
CA ARG A 536 -4.63 -23.73 -16.21
C ARG A 536 -5.64 -22.58 -16.24
N ARG A 537 -5.83 -21.88 -15.12
CA ARG A 537 -6.77 -20.76 -15.00
C ARG A 537 -6.38 -19.54 -15.82
N LEU A 538 -5.08 -19.37 -16.06
CA LEU A 538 -4.53 -18.33 -16.95
C LEU A 538 -4.54 -18.71 -18.44
N GLY A 539 -5.19 -19.82 -18.82
CA GLY A 539 -5.30 -20.25 -20.22
C GLY A 539 -4.13 -21.10 -20.72
N GLY A 540 -3.34 -21.68 -19.81
CA GLY A 540 -2.18 -22.52 -20.13
C GLY A 540 -0.89 -21.74 -20.33
N HIS A 541 0.16 -22.44 -20.74
CA HIS A 541 1.47 -21.85 -21.04
C HIS A 541 1.71 -21.75 -22.55
N THR A 542 1.88 -20.53 -23.04
CA THR A 542 2.34 -20.22 -24.40
C THR A 542 3.73 -19.59 -24.31
N PRO A 543 4.76 -20.11 -25.00
CA PRO A 543 6.11 -19.55 -24.92
C PRO A 543 6.19 -18.17 -25.60
N PRO A 544 7.07 -17.27 -25.14
CA PRO A 544 7.33 -16.00 -25.82
C PRO A 544 7.97 -16.22 -27.19
N GLU A 545 7.54 -15.44 -28.18
CA GLU A 545 8.03 -15.46 -29.55
C GLU A 545 8.81 -14.17 -29.88
N GLY A 546 10.08 -14.33 -30.26
CA GLY A 546 10.96 -13.20 -30.59
C GLY A 546 11.53 -12.48 -29.37
N GLU A 547 12.43 -11.52 -29.64
CA GLU A 547 13.25 -10.90 -28.59
C GLU A 547 12.44 -10.01 -27.64
N THR A 548 11.49 -9.23 -28.17
CA THR A 548 10.67 -8.33 -27.36
C THR A 548 9.78 -9.10 -26.37
N GLU A 549 9.14 -10.20 -26.81
CA GLU A 549 8.34 -11.05 -25.90
C GLU A 549 9.22 -11.70 -24.83
N ARG A 550 10.42 -12.16 -25.20
CA ARG A 550 11.38 -12.77 -24.27
C ARG A 550 11.79 -11.80 -23.16
N VAL A 551 12.18 -10.58 -23.52
CA VAL A 551 12.56 -9.53 -22.55
C VAL A 551 11.37 -9.12 -21.68
N LEU A 552 10.16 -9.01 -22.24
CA LEU A 552 8.96 -8.72 -21.43
C LEU A 552 8.60 -9.85 -20.47
N ALA A 553 8.76 -11.11 -20.88
CA ALA A 553 8.57 -12.26 -20.00
C ALA A 553 9.57 -12.26 -18.84
N GLU A 554 10.84 -11.88 -19.09
CA GLU A 554 11.85 -11.68 -18.03
C GLU A 554 11.47 -10.57 -17.06
N ILE A 555 11.02 -9.43 -17.58
CA ILE A 555 10.56 -8.30 -16.74
C ILE A 555 9.39 -8.75 -15.85
N TYR A 556 8.40 -9.45 -16.41
CA TYR A 556 7.25 -9.95 -15.64
C TYR A 556 7.71 -10.96 -14.59
N ALA A 557 8.62 -11.86 -14.95
CA ALA A 557 9.16 -12.86 -14.03
C ALA A 557 9.85 -12.23 -12.82
N GLU A 558 10.68 -11.21 -13.04
CA GLU A 558 11.34 -10.44 -11.97
C GLU A 558 10.35 -9.67 -11.08
N MET A 559 9.30 -9.11 -11.68
CA MET A 559 8.29 -8.36 -10.94
C MET A 559 7.41 -9.27 -10.06
N PHE A 560 7.16 -10.50 -10.50
CA PHE A 560 6.31 -11.47 -9.82
C PHE A 560 7.10 -12.58 -9.10
N ASP A 561 8.41 -12.39 -8.95
CA ASP A 561 9.33 -13.27 -8.20
C ASP A 561 9.24 -14.76 -8.63
N THR A 562 9.24 -14.96 -9.96
CA THR A 562 9.14 -16.27 -10.63
C THR A 562 10.20 -16.39 -11.73
N VAL A 563 10.24 -17.52 -12.43
CA VAL A 563 11.14 -17.75 -13.56
C VAL A 563 10.47 -17.42 -14.91
N PRO A 564 11.22 -16.88 -15.89
CA PRO A 564 10.67 -16.48 -17.20
C PRO A 564 9.92 -17.61 -17.92
N GLU A 565 10.37 -18.86 -17.79
CA GLU A 565 9.77 -20.03 -18.41
C GLU A 565 8.36 -20.35 -17.88
N ARG A 566 7.99 -19.79 -16.72
CA ARG A 566 6.64 -19.93 -16.16
C ARG A 566 5.69 -18.82 -16.63
N ILE A 567 6.22 -17.73 -17.20
CA ILE A 567 5.39 -16.63 -17.72
C ILE A 567 4.87 -17.01 -19.10
N SER A 568 3.55 -17.21 -19.20
CA SER A 568 2.89 -17.39 -20.50
C SER A 568 2.87 -16.07 -21.27
N ALA A 569 3.21 -16.11 -22.56
CA ALA A 569 3.17 -14.95 -23.45
C ALA A 569 1.75 -14.31 -23.52
N THR A 570 0.72 -15.11 -23.21
CA THR A 570 -0.69 -14.70 -23.23
C THR A 570 -1.25 -14.38 -21.83
N ALA A 571 -0.50 -14.59 -20.75
CA ALA A 571 -0.96 -14.23 -19.41
C ALA A 571 -0.99 -12.71 -19.22
N GLY A 572 -2.11 -12.17 -18.75
CA GLY A 572 -2.25 -10.75 -18.45
C GLY A 572 -1.47 -10.34 -17.21
N PHE A 573 -0.87 -9.16 -17.25
CA PHE A 573 -0.15 -8.53 -16.15
C PHE A 573 -0.95 -8.48 -14.85
N PHE A 574 -2.24 -8.15 -14.95
CA PHE A 574 -3.14 -8.07 -13.81
C PHE A 574 -3.55 -9.45 -13.30
N ASP A 575 -3.59 -10.46 -14.18
CA ASP A 575 -3.90 -11.84 -13.81
C ASP A 575 -2.75 -12.48 -13.02
N LEU A 576 -1.51 -12.07 -13.30
CA LEU A 576 -0.32 -12.43 -12.52
C LEU A 576 -0.27 -11.71 -11.16
N GLY A 577 -1.23 -10.81 -10.89
CA GLY A 577 -1.34 -10.07 -9.64
C GLY A 577 -0.72 -8.67 -9.69
N GLY A 578 -0.53 -8.08 -10.88
CA GLY A 578 -0.12 -6.69 -11.05
C GLY A 578 -1.10 -5.69 -10.42
N THR A 579 -0.56 -4.64 -9.82
CA THR A 579 -1.28 -3.47 -9.28
C THR A 579 -0.96 -2.22 -10.11
N SER A 580 -1.63 -1.09 -9.84
CA SER A 580 -1.33 0.18 -10.53
C SER A 580 0.10 0.65 -10.25
N LEU A 581 0.60 0.50 -9.02
CA LEU A 581 1.98 0.81 -8.66
C LEU A 581 3.00 -0.04 -9.43
N ASP A 582 2.68 -1.32 -9.70
CA ASP A 582 3.56 -2.17 -10.49
C ASP A 582 3.65 -1.71 -11.96
N ILE A 583 2.67 -0.98 -12.48
CA ILE A 583 2.73 -0.42 -13.85
C ILE A 583 3.92 0.55 -13.96
N LEU A 584 4.21 1.34 -12.92
CA LEU A 584 5.37 2.25 -12.93
C LEU A 584 6.69 1.48 -12.95
N ARG A 585 6.77 0.40 -12.17
CA ARG A 585 7.93 -0.50 -12.20
C ARG A 585 8.09 -1.14 -13.57
N LEU A 586 6.98 -1.59 -14.17
CA LEU A 586 6.96 -2.16 -15.53
C LEU A 586 7.43 -1.15 -16.58
N ARG A 587 6.86 0.06 -16.61
CA ARG A 587 7.22 1.12 -17.57
C ARG A 587 8.72 1.39 -17.56
N ARG A 588 9.29 1.52 -16.37
CA ARG A 588 10.73 1.75 -16.19
C ARG A 588 11.59 0.57 -16.62
N GLN A 589 11.20 -0.65 -16.29
CA GLN A 589 11.91 -1.85 -16.75
C GLN A 589 11.87 -1.98 -18.27
N VAL A 590 10.72 -1.69 -18.88
CA VAL A 590 10.53 -1.65 -20.34
C VAL A 590 11.37 -0.54 -20.97
N HIS A 591 11.36 0.66 -20.41
CA HIS A 591 12.21 1.75 -20.89
C HIS A 591 13.68 1.35 -20.87
N ARG A 592 14.14 0.76 -19.77
CA ARG A 592 15.54 0.37 -19.58
C ARG A 592 15.97 -0.74 -20.53
N ARG A 593 15.19 -1.82 -20.65
CA ARG A 593 15.59 -3.01 -21.43
C ARG A 593 15.24 -2.95 -22.91
N LEU A 594 14.22 -2.16 -23.27
CA LEU A 594 13.71 -2.07 -24.63
C LEU A 594 13.83 -0.66 -25.23
N GLY A 595 14.33 0.33 -24.48
CA GLY A 595 14.53 1.70 -24.96
C GLY A 595 13.25 2.53 -25.12
N VAL A 596 12.11 2.06 -24.60
CA VAL A 596 10.79 2.71 -24.78
C VAL A 596 10.53 3.72 -23.67
N ALA A 597 10.83 5.00 -23.89
CA ALA A 597 10.70 6.07 -22.87
C ALA A 597 9.27 6.37 -22.44
N ASP A 598 8.33 6.41 -23.38
CA ASP A 598 6.96 6.86 -23.13
C ASP A 598 5.95 5.74 -23.37
N LEU A 599 6.08 4.61 -22.66
CA LEU A 599 5.04 3.57 -22.70
C LEU A 599 3.79 4.10 -21.98
N PRO A 600 2.67 4.36 -22.68
CA PRO A 600 1.46 4.90 -22.05
C PRO A 600 0.82 3.84 -21.14
N VAL A 601 0.28 4.25 -19.99
CA VAL A 601 -0.44 3.35 -19.07
C VAL A 601 -1.58 2.63 -19.79
N ILE A 602 -2.31 3.35 -20.65
CA ILE A 602 -3.40 2.77 -21.46
C ILE A 602 -2.93 1.63 -22.38
N THR A 603 -1.68 1.67 -22.84
CA THR A 603 -1.11 0.58 -23.65
C THR A 603 -0.94 -0.67 -22.80
N VAL A 604 -0.48 -0.55 -21.56
CA VAL A 604 -0.40 -1.67 -20.62
C VAL A 604 -1.80 -2.22 -20.29
N LEU A 605 -2.80 -1.35 -20.13
CA LEU A 605 -4.18 -1.75 -19.84
C LEU A 605 -4.87 -2.46 -21.01
N THR A 606 -4.69 -1.96 -22.23
CA THR A 606 -5.33 -2.48 -23.44
C THR A 606 -4.58 -3.67 -24.05
N ALA A 607 -3.32 -3.86 -23.65
CA ALA A 607 -2.48 -4.95 -24.09
C ALA A 607 -1.70 -5.56 -22.89
N PRO A 608 -2.37 -6.10 -21.87
CA PRO A 608 -1.73 -6.45 -20.60
C PRO A 608 -0.90 -7.74 -20.65
N SER A 609 -0.97 -8.53 -21.72
CA SER A 609 -0.16 -9.74 -21.86
C SER A 609 1.19 -9.42 -22.52
N VAL A 610 2.24 -10.19 -22.19
CA VAL A 610 3.56 -10.12 -22.84
C VAL A 610 3.48 -9.97 -24.36
N ARG A 611 2.70 -10.83 -25.04
CA ARG A 611 2.53 -10.83 -26.50
C ARG A 611 1.88 -9.56 -27.05
N ARG A 612 0.74 -9.18 -26.46
CA ARG A 612 0.03 -7.97 -26.90
C ARG A 612 0.85 -6.72 -26.62
N LEU A 613 1.55 -6.65 -25.49
CA LEU A 613 2.43 -5.54 -25.15
C LEU A 613 3.64 -5.48 -26.09
N ALA A 614 4.25 -6.63 -26.39
CA ALA A 614 5.33 -6.74 -27.37
C ALA A 614 4.88 -6.25 -28.75
N ALA A 615 3.68 -6.62 -29.20
CA ALA A 615 3.13 -6.16 -30.47
C ALA A 615 2.94 -4.64 -30.51
N ARG A 616 2.52 -4.02 -29.39
CA ARG A 616 2.41 -2.55 -29.27
C ARG A 616 3.77 -1.86 -29.28
N ILE A 617 4.78 -2.46 -28.66
CA ILE A 617 6.15 -1.93 -28.62
C ILE A 617 6.85 -2.08 -29.99
N ALA A 618 6.72 -3.24 -30.63
CA ALA A 618 7.36 -3.57 -31.90
C ALA A 618 6.77 -2.81 -33.11
N GLY A 619 5.51 -2.37 -33.01
CA GLY A 619 4.87 -1.53 -34.03
C GLY A 619 5.53 -0.17 -34.26
N GLY A 620 6.50 0.22 -33.41
CA GLY A 620 7.13 1.53 -33.42
C GLY A 620 6.13 2.62 -33.02
N GLY A 621 6.59 3.68 -32.36
CA GLY A 621 5.77 4.83 -31.96
C GLY A 621 5.06 5.58 -33.10
N THR A 622 4.92 5.00 -34.30
CA THR A 622 3.90 5.43 -35.25
C THR A 622 2.54 4.97 -34.74
N HIS A 623 1.83 5.88 -34.10
CA HIS A 623 0.37 5.90 -34.13
C HIS A 623 -0.06 5.94 -35.61
N HIS A 624 -0.03 4.80 -36.32
CA HIS A 624 -1.05 4.60 -37.35
C HIS A 624 -2.35 4.72 -36.58
N ALA A 625 -3.17 5.70 -36.95
CA ALA A 625 -4.50 5.93 -36.38
C ALA A 625 -5.27 4.61 -36.46
N ALA A 626 -5.14 3.79 -35.42
CA ALA A 626 -5.87 2.56 -35.30
C ALA A 626 -7.32 2.99 -35.24
N GLU A 627 -8.14 2.40 -36.10
CA GLU A 627 -9.57 2.61 -36.08
C GLU A 627 -10.08 2.41 -34.65
N TYR A 628 -10.86 3.37 -34.15
CA TYR A 628 -11.29 3.40 -32.76
C TYR A 628 -12.02 2.10 -32.40
N ASP A 629 -11.47 1.35 -31.45
CA ASP A 629 -12.12 0.20 -30.82
C ASP A 629 -12.53 0.56 -29.38
N PRO A 630 -13.84 0.57 -29.07
CA PRO A 630 -14.31 0.84 -27.72
C PRO A 630 -14.08 -0.34 -26.76
N VAL A 631 -13.86 -1.56 -27.26
CA VAL A 631 -13.77 -2.76 -26.42
C VAL A 631 -12.35 -2.93 -25.87
N VAL A 632 -12.23 -2.78 -24.55
CA VAL A 632 -11.01 -3.05 -23.79
C VAL A 632 -11.12 -4.45 -23.16
N PRO A 633 -10.32 -5.43 -23.62
CA PRO A 633 -10.31 -6.76 -23.03
C PRO A 633 -9.54 -6.75 -21.71
N LEU A 634 -10.26 -6.83 -20.60
CA LEU A 634 -9.65 -6.90 -19.26
C LEU A 634 -9.38 -8.36 -18.85
N GLN A 635 -10.21 -9.29 -19.29
CA GLN A 635 -10.03 -10.72 -19.11
C GLN A 635 -10.68 -11.44 -20.32
N THR A 636 -9.98 -12.35 -21.00
CA THR A 636 -10.48 -12.99 -22.23
C THR A 636 -10.77 -14.49 -22.12
N GLY A 637 -10.54 -15.10 -20.97
CA GLY A 637 -10.73 -16.53 -20.72
C GLY A 637 -12.05 -16.86 -20.03
N GLY A 638 -12.38 -18.14 -19.94
CA GLY A 638 -13.65 -18.61 -19.38
C GLY A 638 -14.67 -18.95 -20.47
N GLU A 639 -15.66 -19.76 -20.10
CA GLU A 639 -16.61 -20.38 -21.04
C GLU A 639 -18.03 -19.82 -20.91
N LYS A 640 -18.34 -19.12 -19.80
CA LYS A 640 -19.65 -18.52 -19.58
C LYS A 640 -19.81 -17.24 -20.42
N THR A 641 -21.06 -16.76 -20.49
CA THR A 641 -21.42 -15.55 -21.24
C THR A 641 -20.54 -14.36 -20.87
N PRO A 642 -19.92 -13.70 -21.87
CA PRO A 642 -19.12 -12.49 -21.67
C PRO A 642 -19.90 -11.39 -20.96
N LEU A 643 -19.22 -10.68 -20.05
CA LEU A 643 -19.73 -9.47 -19.42
C LEU A 643 -19.12 -8.24 -20.09
N PHE A 644 -19.98 -7.34 -20.59
CA PHE A 644 -19.59 -6.04 -21.13
C PHE A 644 -19.93 -4.92 -20.12
N CYS A 645 -18.93 -4.21 -19.62
CA CYS A 645 -19.08 -3.14 -18.64
C CYS A 645 -18.83 -1.76 -19.26
N VAL A 646 -19.83 -0.88 -19.22
CA VAL A 646 -19.75 0.48 -19.79
C VAL A 646 -19.10 1.46 -18.81
N HIS A 647 -18.17 2.29 -19.32
CA HIS A 647 -17.49 3.34 -18.57
C HIS A 647 -18.43 4.28 -17.78
N PRO A 648 -17.96 4.88 -16.66
CA PRO A 648 -18.65 5.98 -15.97
C PRO A 648 -18.54 7.30 -16.74
N GLY A 649 -19.12 8.39 -16.20
CA GLY A 649 -19.20 9.69 -16.87
C GLY A 649 -17.85 10.37 -17.18
N VAL A 650 -16.74 9.80 -16.67
CA VAL A 650 -15.37 10.24 -16.98
C VAL A 650 -14.74 9.51 -18.18
N GLY A 651 -15.45 8.55 -18.80
CA GLY A 651 -15.09 7.93 -20.07
C GLY A 651 -14.11 6.75 -20.03
N GLU A 652 -13.46 6.53 -18.89
CA GLU A 652 -12.33 5.59 -18.78
C GLU A 652 -12.71 4.29 -18.02
N VAL A 653 -11.96 3.19 -18.19
CA VAL A 653 -12.31 1.82 -17.76
C VAL A 653 -11.49 1.23 -16.59
N LEU A 654 -10.49 1.95 -16.05
CA LEU A 654 -9.62 1.56 -14.93
C LEU A 654 -10.39 1.06 -13.72
N VAL A 655 -11.57 1.64 -13.49
CA VAL A 655 -12.48 1.27 -12.40
C VAL A 655 -12.84 -0.22 -12.41
N PHE A 656 -12.81 -0.87 -13.57
CA PHE A 656 -13.15 -2.29 -13.72
C PHE A 656 -11.96 -3.23 -13.58
N VAL A 657 -10.71 -2.74 -13.56
CA VAL A 657 -9.51 -3.60 -13.52
C VAL A 657 -9.49 -4.51 -12.29
N ASN A 658 -9.83 -3.96 -11.12
CA ASN A 658 -9.85 -4.75 -9.89
C ASN A 658 -11.04 -5.72 -9.82
N LEU A 659 -12.14 -5.41 -10.50
CA LEU A 659 -13.30 -6.27 -10.60
C LEU A 659 -13.04 -7.46 -11.55
N ALA A 660 -12.42 -7.22 -12.70
CA ALA A 660 -12.17 -8.21 -13.73
C ALA A 660 -11.32 -9.41 -13.24
N LYS A 661 -10.41 -9.18 -12.29
CA LYS A 661 -9.55 -10.21 -11.67
C LYS A 661 -10.32 -11.39 -11.06
N TYR A 662 -11.57 -11.19 -10.65
CA TYR A 662 -12.40 -12.23 -10.03
C TYR A 662 -13.14 -13.11 -11.05
N PHE A 663 -13.09 -12.76 -12.34
CA PHE A 663 -13.74 -13.48 -13.43
C PHE A 663 -12.77 -14.34 -14.26
N VAL A 664 -11.48 -14.41 -13.87
CA VAL A 664 -10.47 -15.21 -14.57
C VAL A 664 -10.89 -16.68 -14.65
N GLY A 665 -11.04 -17.16 -15.88
CA GLY A 665 -11.44 -18.54 -16.16
C GLY A 665 -12.90 -18.86 -15.85
N ASP A 666 -13.73 -17.86 -15.52
CA ASP A 666 -15.20 -17.98 -15.39
C ASP A 666 -15.88 -17.54 -16.69
N ARG A 667 -15.70 -16.27 -17.07
CA ARG A 667 -16.24 -15.64 -18.27
C ARG A 667 -15.30 -14.54 -18.79
N PRO A 668 -15.31 -14.28 -20.11
CA PRO A 668 -14.65 -13.08 -20.64
C PRO A 668 -15.24 -11.80 -20.01
N PHE A 669 -14.38 -10.85 -19.66
CA PHE A 669 -14.74 -9.55 -19.11
C PHE A 669 -14.19 -8.44 -20.02
N TYR A 670 -15.12 -7.70 -20.61
CA TYR A 670 -14.83 -6.57 -21.51
C TYR A 670 -15.30 -5.27 -20.87
N ALA A 671 -14.50 -4.22 -20.99
CA ALA A 671 -14.93 -2.86 -20.66
C ALA A 671 -15.09 -2.03 -21.93
N LEU A 672 -16.04 -1.11 -21.95
CA LEU A 672 -16.27 -0.19 -23.06
C LEU A 672 -15.77 1.19 -22.66
N ARG A 673 -14.77 1.72 -23.38
CA ARG A 673 -14.22 3.06 -23.18
C ARG A 673 -14.93 4.09 -24.05
N ALA A 674 -14.83 5.37 -23.69
CA ALA A 674 -15.26 6.48 -24.53
C ALA A 674 -14.23 6.80 -25.64
N ARG A 675 -14.71 7.42 -26.73
CA ARG A 675 -13.90 7.91 -27.84
C ARG A 675 -13.39 9.31 -27.53
N GLY A 676 -12.11 9.59 -27.81
CA GLY A 676 -11.53 10.93 -27.63
C GLY A 676 -10.36 11.00 -26.66
N PHE A 677 -9.87 9.86 -26.16
CA PHE A 677 -8.68 9.81 -25.30
C PHE A 677 -7.38 9.87 -26.09
N ASN A 678 -7.38 9.32 -27.31
CA ASN A 678 -6.16 9.20 -28.11
C ASN A 678 -6.10 10.28 -29.19
N GLU A 679 -4.88 10.63 -29.59
CA GLU A 679 -4.63 11.54 -30.70
C GLU A 679 -5.34 11.06 -31.98
N GLY A 680 -6.16 11.93 -32.57
CA GLY A 680 -6.96 11.63 -33.77
C GLY A 680 -8.37 11.09 -33.49
N GLU A 681 -8.70 10.69 -32.26
CA GLU A 681 -10.07 10.33 -31.88
C GLU A 681 -10.93 11.58 -31.63
N LYS A 682 -12.13 11.64 -32.20
CA LYS A 682 -13.10 12.70 -31.91
C LYS A 682 -14.14 12.22 -30.90
N PRO A 683 -14.51 12.99 -29.86
CA PRO A 683 -15.58 12.62 -28.94
C PRO A 683 -16.90 12.31 -29.65
N PHE A 684 -17.76 11.54 -29.00
CA PHE A 684 -19.12 11.31 -29.48
C PHE A 684 -19.93 12.62 -29.47
N THR A 685 -20.81 12.78 -30.45
CA THR A 685 -21.63 13.98 -30.64
C THR A 685 -23.08 13.81 -30.19
N SER A 686 -23.55 12.58 -30.05
CA SER A 686 -24.85 12.26 -29.45
C SER A 686 -24.80 10.99 -28.59
N PHE A 687 -25.80 10.81 -27.72
CA PHE A 687 -25.94 9.61 -26.91
C PHE A 687 -26.20 8.37 -27.80
N GLU A 688 -26.99 8.54 -28.86
CA GLU A 688 -27.31 7.50 -29.84
C GLU A 688 -26.07 7.05 -30.60
N GLU A 689 -25.23 7.98 -31.08
CA GLU A 689 -23.97 7.64 -31.78
C GLU A 689 -23.07 6.76 -30.90
N MET A 690 -22.97 7.08 -29.61
CA MET A 690 -22.20 6.31 -28.63
C MET A 690 -22.77 4.90 -28.46
N VAL A 691 -24.09 4.77 -28.29
CA VAL A 691 -24.77 3.47 -28.13
C VAL A 691 -24.62 2.61 -29.39
N GLU A 692 -24.83 3.17 -30.58
CA GLU A 692 -24.67 2.47 -31.85
C GLU A 692 -23.25 1.91 -32.01
N CYS A 693 -22.24 2.75 -31.74
CA CYS A 693 -20.84 2.33 -31.78
C CYS A 693 -20.54 1.17 -30.81
N TYR A 694 -21.11 1.19 -29.61
CA TYR A 694 -20.94 0.11 -28.63
C TYR A 694 -21.67 -1.17 -29.03
N VAL A 695 -22.89 -1.07 -29.55
CA VAL A 695 -23.65 -2.22 -30.06
C VAL A 695 -22.89 -2.90 -31.19
N GLU A 696 -22.39 -2.15 -32.17
CA GLU A 696 -21.60 -2.68 -33.29
C GLU A 696 -20.34 -3.40 -32.80
N ALA A 697 -19.62 -2.80 -31.85
CA ALA A 697 -18.42 -3.40 -31.29
C ALA A 697 -18.73 -4.68 -30.49
N ILE A 698 -19.78 -4.68 -29.66
CA ILE A 698 -20.24 -5.87 -28.92
C ILE A 698 -20.59 -7.00 -29.91
N ARG A 699 -21.40 -6.70 -30.93
CA ARG A 699 -21.82 -7.63 -31.98
C ARG A 699 -20.65 -8.23 -32.74
N ALA A 700 -19.59 -7.45 -32.97
CA ALA A 700 -18.39 -7.94 -33.63
C ALA A 700 -17.62 -8.97 -32.78
N ARG A 701 -17.72 -8.92 -31.45
CA ARG A 701 -17.05 -9.89 -30.54
C ARG A 701 -17.97 -11.06 -30.20
N GLN A 702 -19.26 -10.80 -30.01
CA GLN A 702 -20.27 -11.78 -29.72
C GLN A 702 -21.45 -11.58 -30.69
N PRO A 703 -21.51 -12.33 -31.80
CA PRO A 703 -22.53 -12.14 -32.83
C PRO A 703 -23.96 -12.44 -32.40
N HIS A 704 -24.18 -13.26 -31.36
CA HIS A 704 -25.51 -13.62 -30.87
C HIS A 704 -25.57 -13.69 -29.35
N GLY A 705 -26.75 -13.43 -28.79
CA GLY A 705 -27.06 -13.57 -27.37
C GLY A 705 -27.03 -15.03 -26.86
N PRO A 706 -27.15 -15.25 -25.55
CA PRO A 706 -27.54 -14.26 -24.55
C PRO A 706 -26.42 -13.25 -24.22
N TYR A 707 -26.78 -11.97 -24.09
CA TYR A 707 -25.86 -10.90 -23.68
C TYR A 707 -25.95 -10.62 -22.18
N ALA A 708 -24.81 -10.30 -21.57
CA ALA A 708 -24.71 -9.71 -20.25
C ALA A 708 -23.97 -8.37 -20.33
N ILE A 709 -24.69 -7.30 -19.99
CA ILE A 709 -24.23 -5.91 -20.15
C ILE A 709 -24.51 -5.19 -18.84
N ALA A 710 -23.53 -4.44 -18.34
CA ALA A 710 -23.70 -3.62 -17.17
C ALA A 710 -23.00 -2.28 -17.35
N GLY A 711 -23.29 -1.32 -16.49
CA GLY A 711 -22.54 -0.08 -16.47
C GLY A 711 -22.47 0.55 -15.09
N TYR A 712 -21.36 1.23 -14.85
CA TYR A 712 -21.10 1.93 -13.60
C TYR A 712 -21.46 3.40 -13.73
N SER A 713 -22.22 3.93 -12.75
CA SER A 713 -22.68 5.31 -12.77
C SER A 713 -23.36 5.61 -14.12
N TYR A 714 -22.99 6.68 -14.83
CA TYR A 714 -23.40 7.01 -16.20
C TYR A 714 -23.57 5.80 -17.13
N GLY A 715 -22.65 4.83 -17.06
CA GLY A 715 -22.70 3.62 -17.88
C GLY A 715 -23.97 2.79 -17.69
N GLY A 716 -24.67 2.89 -16.56
CA GLY A 716 -25.93 2.18 -16.32
C GLY A 716 -27.05 2.63 -17.27
N ALA A 717 -27.12 3.92 -17.59
CA ALA A 717 -28.05 4.44 -18.59
C ALA A 717 -27.66 3.96 -20.00
N VAL A 718 -26.36 3.96 -20.31
CA VAL A 718 -25.85 3.46 -21.61
C VAL A 718 -26.10 1.96 -21.76
N ALA A 719 -25.87 1.16 -20.72
CA ALA A 719 -26.11 -0.28 -20.71
C ALA A 719 -27.58 -0.62 -20.98
N PHE A 720 -28.51 0.16 -20.42
CA PHE A 720 -29.94 0.05 -20.71
C PHE A 720 -30.26 0.32 -22.19
N GLU A 721 -29.67 1.37 -22.78
CA GLU A 721 -29.88 1.69 -24.20
C GLU A 721 -29.26 0.63 -25.14
N ILE A 722 -28.08 0.10 -24.80
CA ILE A 722 -27.46 -1.01 -25.54
C ILE A 722 -28.37 -2.26 -25.47
N ALA A 723 -28.90 -2.60 -24.29
CA ALA A 723 -29.78 -3.75 -24.12
C ALA A 723 -31.02 -3.64 -25.02
N LYS A 724 -31.68 -2.47 -25.02
CA LYS A 724 -32.81 -2.19 -25.91
C LYS A 724 -32.46 -2.30 -27.39
N ALA A 725 -31.32 -1.73 -27.79
CA ALA A 725 -30.88 -1.77 -29.17
C ALA A 725 -30.63 -3.22 -29.66
N LEU A 726 -30.05 -4.06 -28.81
CA LEU A 726 -29.87 -5.49 -29.10
C LEU A 726 -31.21 -6.25 -29.14
N GLU A 727 -32.10 -6.03 -28.17
CA GLU A 727 -33.44 -6.64 -28.16
C GLU A 727 -34.26 -6.24 -29.40
N ALA A 728 -34.18 -4.98 -29.83
CA ALA A 728 -34.82 -4.49 -31.05
C ALA A 728 -34.26 -5.16 -32.33
N GLN A 729 -33.01 -5.62 -32.29
CA GLN A 729 -32.40 -6.43 -33.35
C GLN A 729 -32.76 -7.93 -33.26
N GLY A 730 -33.63 -8.31 -32.31
CA GLY A 730 -34.08 -9.70 -32.11
C GLY A 730 -33.12 -10.55 -31.29
N GLU A 731 -32.13 -9.94 -30.65
CA GLU A 731 -31.17 -10.65 -29.80
C GLU A 731 -31.68 -10.83 -28.37
N ARG A 732 -31.17 -11.87 -27.71
CA ARG A 732 -31.49 -12.16 -26.30
C ARG A 732 -30.54 -11.40 -25.36
N VAL A 733 -31.08 -10.56 -24.47
CA VAL A 733 -30.34 -9.94 -23.37
C VAL A 733 -30.88 -10.49 -22.06
N ASP A 734 -30.07 -11.27 -21.35
CA ASP A 734 -30.51 -11.93 -20.11
C ASP A 734 -30.06 -11.19 -18.85
N PHE A 735 -29.05 -10.32 -18.98
CA PHE A 735 -28.58 -9.50 -17.89
C PHE A 735 -28.30 -8.08 -18.37
N ALA A 736 -29.07 -7.12 -17.86
CA ALA A 736 -28.83 -5.69 -17.98
C ALA A 736 -28.63 -5.10 -16.57
N GLY A 737 -27.42 -4.60 -16.28
CA GLY A 737 -26.99 -4.19 -14.95
C GLY A 737 -26.78 -2.68 -14.81
N SER A 738 -27.27 -2.10 -13.72
CA SER A 738 -26.91 -0.73 -13.30
C SER A 738 -26.16 -0.77 -11.96
N PHE A 739 -24.95 -0.23 -11.92
CA PHE A 739 -24.20 -0.07 -10.68
C PHE A 739 -24.42 1.35 -10.14
N ASN A 740 -25.38 1.44 -9.22
CA ASN A 740 -25.69 2.60 -8.39
C ASN A 740 -26.08 3.88 -9.15
N LEU A 741 -26.85 3.76 -10.25
CA LEU A 741 -27.41 4.89 -11.00
C LEU A 741 -28.91 4.71 -11.34
N PRO A 742 -29.75 5.77 -11.18
CA PRO A 742 -31.15 5.78 -11.59
C PRO A 742 -31.32 5.97 -13.12
N PRO A 743 -32.51 5.69 -13.67
CA PRO A 743 -32.77 5.87 -15.11
C PRO A 743 -32.78 7.35 -15.52
N HIS A 744 -33.24 8.24 -14.64
CA HIS A 744 -33.27 9.67 -14.91
C HIS A 744 -31.98 10.32 -14.45
N ILE A 745 -31.07 10.62 -15.38
CA ILE A 745 -29.78 11.25 -15.06
C ILE A 745 -29.72 12.75 -15.34
N LYS A 746 -30.67 13.27 -16.13
CA LYS A 746 -30.65 14.66 -16.63
C LYS A 746 -30.47 15.69 -15.51
N TYR A 747 -31.26 15.58 -14.44
CA TYR A 747 -31.20 16.54 -13.32
C TYR A 747 -29.78 16.63 -12.74
N ARG A 748 -29.07 15.50 -12.65
CA ARG A 748 -27.71 15.48 -12.13
C ARG A 748 -26.72 16.02 -13.14
N MET A 749 -26.89 15.73 -14.43
CA MET A 749 -26.04 16.26 -15.49
C MET A 749 -26.20 17.78 -15.66
N ASP A 750 -27.40 18.31 -15.39
CA ASP A 750 -27.68 19.75 -15.39
C ASP A 750 -26.98 20.48 -14.21
N GLU A 751 -26.70 19.79 -13.10
CA GLU A 751 -25.92 20.32 -11.97
C GLU A 751 -24.41 20.37 -12.21
N LEU A 752 -23.90 19.61 -13.20
CA LEU A 752 -22.46 19.44 -13.43
C LEU A 752 -21.98 20.38 -14.54
N ASP A 753 -21.51 21.57 -14.19
CA ASP A 753 -20.78 22.45 -15.12
C ASP A 753 -19.35 21.91 -15.41
N PHE A 754 -18.55 22.67 -16.18
CA PHE A 754 -17.19 22.24 -16.52
C PHE A 754 -16.32 22.01 -15.29
N ILE A 755 -16.34 22.92 -14.32
CA ILE A 755 -15.46 22.83 -13.15
C ILE A 755 -15.93 21.76 -12.18
N GLU A 756 -17.24 21.57 -12.01
CA GLU A 756 -17.78 20.43 -11.26
C GLU A 756 -17.34 19.10 -11.89
N THR A 757 -17.33 19.02 -13.22
CA THR A 757 -16.86 17.82 -13.93
C THR A 757 -15.36 17.59 -13.74
N ALA A 758 -14.54 18.62 -13.94
CA ALA A 758 -13.09 18.53 -13.78
C ALA A 758 -12.69 18.19 -12.33
N THR A 759 -13.41 18.74 -11.36
CA THR A 759 -13.20 18.48 -9.93
C THR A 759 -13.59 17.05 -9.57
N ASN A 760 -14.73 16.54 -10.07
CA ASN A 760 -15.11 15.14 -9.88
C ASN A 760 -14.11 14.17 -10.53
N LEU A 761 -13.57 14.52 -11.71
CA LEU A 761 -12.49 13.77 -12.34
C LEU A 761 -11.23 13.77 -11.47
N ALA A 762 -10.80 14.93 -10.98
CA ALA A 762 -9.64 15.04 -10.10
C ALA A 762 -9.82 14.20 -8.82
N PHE A 763 -11.01 14.22 -8.23
CA PHE A 763 -11.34 13.40 -7.07
C PHE A 763 -11.28 11.90 -7.39
N PHE A 764 -11.85 11.49 -8.54
CA PHE A 764 -11.84 10.10 -8.97
C PHE A 764 -10.43 9.55 -9.26
N LEU A 765 -9.51 10.44 -9.62
CA LEU A 765 -8.11 10.13 -9.87
C LEU A 765 -7.22 10.23 -8.62
N ASP A 766 -7.82 10.46 -7.44
CA ASP A 766 -7.12 10.72 -6.17
C ASP A 766 -6.15 11.92 -6.26
N LEU A 767 -6.45 12.90 -7.12
CA LEU A 767 -5.69 14.15 -7.23
C LEU A 767 -6.10 15.16 -6.17
N ILE A 768 -7.34 15.08 -5.69
CA ILE A 768 -7.89 15.92 -4.63
C ILE A 768 -8.74 15.06 -3.70
N ASN A 769 -8.97 15.52 -2.48
CA ASN A 769 -9.81 14.81 -1.50
C ASN A 769 -11.31 15.17 -1.63
N LYS A 770 -12.16 14.47 -0.87
CA LYS A 770 -13.62 14.62 -0.90
C LYS A 770 -14.07 16.05 -0.53
N LYS A 771 -13.43 16.69 0.46
CA LYS A 771 -13.76 18.06 0.86
C LYS A 771 -13.42 19.05 -0.26
N GLN A 772 -12.20 18.96 -0.80
CA GLN A 772 -11.77 19.74 -1.96
C GLN A 772 -12.71 19.56 -3.14
N SER A 773 -13.24 18.35 -3.37
CA SER A 773 -14.18 18.11 -4.46
C SER A 773 -15.51 18.87 -4.33
N LEU A 774 -15.89 19.23 -3.10
CA LEU A 774 -17.12 19.94 -2.78
C LEU A 774 -16.89 21.46 -2.73
N ASP A 775 -15.74 21.90 -2.24
CA ASP A 775 -15.45 23.32 -1.99
C ASP A 775 -14.87 24.04 -3.22
N LEU A 776 -13.92 23.39 -3.92
CA LEU A 776 -13.17 24.00 -5.03
C LEU A 776 -14.05 24.47 -6.20
N PRO A 777 -15.15 23.81 -6.59
CA PRO A 777 -15.97 24.29 -7.69
C PRO A 777 -16.46 25.73 -7.48
N ALA A 778 -16.84 26.10 -6.25
CA ALA A 778 -17.27 27.47 -5.94
C ALA A 778 -16.12 28.48 -6.06
N GLU A 779 -14.93 28.11 -5.62
CA GLU A 779 -13.74 28.96 -5.61
C GLU A 779 -13.13 29.15 -7.00
N LEU A 780 -13.11 28.08 -7.82
CA LEU A 780 -12.45 28.06 -9.11
C LEU A 780 -13.35 28.53 -10.25
N ARG A 781 -14.68 28.42 -10.12
CA ARG A 781 -15.65 28.84 -11.15
C ARG A 781 -15.44 30.26 -11.72
N PRO A 782 -14.98 31.28 -10.96
CA PRO A 782 -14.68 32.62 -11.50
C PRO A 782 -13.44 32.69 -12.39
N LEU A 783 -12.53 31.72 -12.33
CA LEU A 783 -11.26 31.72 -13.06
C LEU A 783 -11.43 31.22 -14.51
N PRO A 784 -10.52 31.57 -15.44
CA PRO A 784 -10.45 30.94 -16.75
C PRO A 784 -10.26 29.42 -16.67
N ARG A 785 -10.84 28.64 -17.59
CA ARG A 785 -10.78 27.16 -17.56
C ARG A 785 -9.37 26.60 -17.39
N GLU A 786 -8.40 27.14 -18.11
CA GLU A 786 -7.00 26.70 -18.02
C GLU A 786 -6.42 26.90 -16.61
N GLU A 787 -6.74 28.04 -15.97
CA GLU A 787 -6.33 28.32 -14.59
C GLU A 787 -7.04 27.42 -13.58
N GLN A 788 -8.30 27.06 -13.83
CA GLN A 788 -9.04 26.11 -12.99
C GLN A 788 -8.33 24.75 -12.98
N LEU A 789 -7.98 24.22 -14.15
CA LEU A 789 -7.31 22.93 -14.29
C LEU A 789 -5.87 22.97 -13.76
N ALA A 790 -5.14 24.05 -14.03
CA ALA A 790 -3.80 24.26 -13.48
C ALA A 790 -3.83 24.34 -11.95
N HIS A 791 -4.88 24.91 -11.36
CA HIS A 791 -5.05 24.91 -9.91
C HIS A 791 -5.20 23.49 -9.36
N LEU A 792 -6.07 22.67 -9.96
CA LEU A 792 -6.27 21.27 -9.56
C LEU A 792 -4.96 20.48 -9.61
N LEU A 793 -4.16 20.62 -10.66
CA LEU A 793 -2.86 19.95 -10.75
C LEU A 793 -1.82 20.48 -9.78
N ARG A 794 -1.84 21.78 -9.47
CA ARG A 794 -0.89 22.40 -8.55
C ARG A 794 -1.06 21.89 -7.11
N ILE A 795 -2.29 21.59 -6.72
CA ILE A 795 -2.60 21.06 -5.37
C ILE A 795 -2.55 19.53 -5.31
N ALA A 796 -2.48 18.86 -6.46
CA ALA A 796 -2.46 17.41 -6.52
C ALA A 796 -1.15 16.81 -6.00
N PRO A 797 -1.18 15.62 -5.38
CA PRO A 797 0.03 14.91 -4.99
C PRO A 797 0.89 14.62 -6.23
N ARG A 798 2.13 15.13 -6.25
CA ARG A 798 3.02 14.97 -7.41
C ARG A 798 3.26 13.51 -7.78
N GLY A 799 3.45 12.64 -6.78
CA GLY A 799 3.60 11.20 -7.03
C GLY A 799 2.39 10.56 -7.73
N ARG A 800 1.18 11.06 -7.48
CA ARG A 800 -0.04 10.58 -8.15
C ARG A 800 -0.14 11.08 -9.59
N LEU A 801 0.29 12.31 -9.85
CA LEU A 801 0.39 12.83 -11.21
C LEU A 801 1.38 12.02 -12.06
N ASP A 802 2.53 11.69 -11.48
CA ASP A 802 3.53 10.84 -12.11
C ASP A 802 3.00 9.41 -12.34
N GLU A 803 2.26 8.83 -11.36
CA GLU A 803 1.63 7.51 -11.49
C GLU A 803 0.66 7.46 -12.67
N LEU A 804 -0.15 8.51 -12.82
CA LEU A 804 -1.16 8.62 -13.86
C LEU A 804 -0.61 9.18 -15.19
N ASP A 805 0.68 9.53 -15.23
CA ASP A 805 1.33 10.15 -16.39
C ASP A 805 0.64 11.46 -16.83
N LEU A 806 0.11 12.24 -15.87
CA LEU A 806 -0.70 13.42 -16.12
C LEU A 806 0.10 14.72 -16.08
N ASP A 807 0.02 15.46 -17.19
CA ASP A 807 0.36 16.87 -17.26
C ASP A 807 -0.90 17.72 -17.51
N LEU A 808 -0.73 19.04 -17.56
CA LEU A 808 -1.85 19.96 -17.83
C LEU A 808 -2.55 19.68 -19.15
N GLY A 809 -1.81 19.32 -20.20
CA GLY A 809 -2.40 19.02 -21.51
C GLY A 809 -3.28 17.77 -21.47
N LYS A 810 -2.76 16.68 -20.90
CA LYS A 810 -3.47 15.39 -20.77
C LYS A 810 -4.67 15.51 -19.84
N PHE A 811 -4.52 16.20 -18.70
CA PHE A 811 -5.63 16.42 -17.77
C PHE A 811 -6.72 17.31 -18.41
N THR A 812 -6.33 18.31 -19.21
CA THR A 812 -7.28 19.14 -19.98
C THR A 812 -8.07 18.31 -20.98
N ALA A 813 -7.40 17.46 -21.76
CA ALA A 813 -8.07 16.59 -22.73
C ALA A 813 -9.10 15.68 -22.04
N TRP A 814 -8.73 15.12 -20.88
CA TRP A 814 -9.64 14.25 -20.12
C TRP A 814 -10.82 15.03 -19.51
N ALA A 815 -10.57 16.21 -18.95
CA ALA A 815 -11.63 17.06 -18.39
C ALA A 815 -12.64 17.49 -19.46
N GLU A 816 -12.17 17.87 -20.66
CA GLU A 816 -13.05 18.22 -21.79
C GLU A 816 -13.85 17.00 -22.28
N LEU A 817 -13.24 15.81 -22.36
CA LEU A 817 -13.95 14.59 -22.71
C LEU A 817 -15.05 14.24 -21.68
N ALA A 818 -14.71 14.28 -20.39
CA ALA A 818 -15.67 14.04 -19.31
C ALA A 818 -16.82 15.07 -19.37
N HIS A 819 -16.52 16.34 -19.63
CA HIS A 819 -17.54 17.37 -19.81
C HIS A 819 -18.42 17.14 -21.04
N GLY A 820 -17.83 16.64 -22.13
CA GLY A 820 -18.57 16.20 -23.31
C GLY A 820 -19.59 15.11 -22.99
N LEU A 821 -19.18 14.06 -22.26
CA LEU A 821 -20.07 12.97 -21.82
C LEU A 821 -21.19 13.47 -20.89
N THR A 822 -20.86 14.35 -19.94
CA THR A 822 -21.86 15.03 -19.10
C THR A 822 -22.87 15.79 -19.96
N THR A 823 -22.42 16.48 -21.01
CA THR A 823 -23.29 17.22 -21.93
C THR A 823 -24.23 16.27 -22.68
N LEU A 824 -23.74 15.13 -23.19
CA LEU A 824 -24.59 14.10 -23.79
C LEU A 824 -25.67 13.61 -22.81
N GLY A 825 -25.33 13.47 -21.53
CA GLY A 825 -26.26 13.08 -20.48
C GLY A 825 -27.35 14.11 -20.16
N ARG A 826 -27.17 15.39 -20.54
CA ARG A 826 -28.21 16.43 -20.35
C ARG A 826 -29.34 16.32 -21.37
N ASP A 827 -29.05 15.78 -22.54
CA ASP A 827 -30.04 15.57 -23.60
C ASP A 827 -30.69 14.19 -23.51
N TYR A 828 -30.10 13.28 -22.74
CA TYR A 828 -30.63 11.95 -22.50
C TYR A 828 -31.93 11.96 -21.69
N HIS A 829 -32.94 11.29 -22.23
CA HIS A 829 -34.19 10.99 -21.55
C HIS A 829 -34.47 9.49 -21.70
N PRO A 830 -34.62 8.73 -20.59
CA PRO A 830 -34.96 7.32 -20.70
C PRO A 830 -36.32 7.16 -21.38
N GLY A 831 -36.40 6.25 -22.35
CA GLY A 831 -37.61 5.95 -23.09
C GLY A 831 -37.62 4.50 -23.57
N GLY A 832 -38.76 3.99 -24.02
CA GLY A 832 -38.90 2.58 -24.39
C GLY A 832 -38.75 1.64 -23.18
N THR A 833 -38.62 0.33 -23.43
CA THR A 833 -38.53 -0.67 -22.36
C THR A 833 -37.55 -1.77 -22.73
N THR A 834 -36.87 -2.33 -21.71
CA THR A 834 -36.16 -3.62 -21.81
C THR A 834 -36.90 -4.70 -21.03
N ARG A 835 -36.43 -5.95 -21.08
CA ARG A 835 -37.03 -7.05 -20.31
C ARG A 835 -36.98 -6.77 -18.80
N SER A 836 -35.79 -6.64 -18.23
CA SER A 836 -35.59 -6.39 -16.79
C SER A 836 -34.21 -5.79 -16.52
N MET A 837 -34.06 -5.05 -15.43
CA MET A 837 -32.80 -4.51 -14.92
C MET A 837 -32.42 -5.18 -13.60
N THR A 838 -31.11 -5.36 -13.40
CA THR A 838 -30.51 -5.70 -12.10
C THR A 838 -29.73 -4.50 -11.58
N VAL A 839 -30.18 -3.93 -10.47
CA VAL A 839 -29.65 -2.69 -9.91
C VAL A 839 -28.90 -2.98 -8.62
N PHE A 840 -27.60 -2.72 -8.63
CA PHE A 840 -26.73 -2.85 -7.46
C PHE A 840 -26.62 -1.50 -6.79
N TYR A 841 -27.12 -1.35 -5.57
CA TYR A 841 -27.22 -0.06 -4.90
C TYR A 841 -26.28 0.04 -3.69
N ALA A 842 -25.55 1.15 -3.65
CA ALA A 842 -24.55 1.51 -2.65
C ALA A 842 -24.97 2.84 -2.00
N ILE A 843 -24.21 3.32 -1.00
CA ILE A 843 -24.48 4.63 -0.40
C ILE A 843 -24.36 5.72 -1.49
N PRO A 844 -25.38 6.57 -1.73
CA PRO A 844 -25.37 7.58 -2.77
C PRO A 844 -24.47 8.76 -2.41
N LEU A 845 -24.29 9.69 -3.35
CA LEU A 845 -23.58 10.96 -3.11
C LEU A 845 -24.32 11.89 -2.16
N ARG A 846 -25.65 11.84 -2.16
CA ARG A 846 -26.54 12.67 -1.37
C ARG A 846 -27.73 11.84 -0.91
N GLY A 847 -28.17 12.10 0.32
CA GLY A 847 -29.30 11.39 0.92
C GLY A 847 -28.93 10.03 1.50
N THR A 848 -29.95 9.28 1.88
CA THR A 848 -29.81 7.95 2.50
C THR A 848 -29.85 6.87 1.43
N LYS A 849 -29.32 5.69 1.75
CA LYS A 849 -29.37 4.52 0.86
C LYS A 849 -30.82 4.07 0.63
N GLU A 850 -31.66 4.21 1.65
CA GLU A 850 -33.09 3.92 1.63
C GLU A 850 -33.84 4.85 0.69
N ASP A 851 -33.62 6.17 0.80
CA ASP A 851 -34.27 7.16 -0.07
C ASP A 851 -33.82 7.00 -1.53
N TRP A 852 -32.53 6.75 -1.73
CA TRP A 852 -31.95 6.50 -3.05
C TRP A 852 -32.58 5.29 -3.72
N LEU A 853 -32.75 4.20 -2.98
CA LEU A 853 -33.45 3.02 -3.49
C LEU A 853 -34.93 3.33 -3.79
N ALA A 854 -35.64 3.91 -2.83
CA ALA A 854 -37.08 4.06 -2.90
C ALA A 854 -37.55 5.06 -3.97
N ASN A 855 -36.84 6.18 -4.11
CA ASN A 855 -37.31 7.33 -4.90
C ASN A 855 -36.55 7.51 -6.21
N GLU A 856 -35.32 7.01 -6.32
CA GLU A 856 -34.48 7.21 -7.51
C GLU A 856 -34.29 5.91 -8.28
N LEU A 857 -33.74 4.87 -7.65
CA LEU A 857 -33.40 3.62 -8.33
C LEU A 857 -34.64 2.78 -8.69
N ARG A 858 -35.68 2.74 -7.85
CA ARG A 858 -36.92 2.00 -8.17
C ARG A 858 -37.66 2.53 -9.40
N ARG A 859 -37.31 3.72 -9.88
CA ARG A 859 -37.84 4.25 -11.14
C ARG A 859 -37.44 3.45 -12.37
N TRP A 860 -36.47 2.54 -12.26
CA TRP A 860 -36.21 1.53 -13.31
C TRP A 860 -37.45 0.68 -13.61
N ASP A 861 -38.38 0.49 -12.66
CA ASP A 861 -39.64 -0.24 -12.85
C ASP A 861 -40.56 0.44 -13.90
N GLU A 862 -40.35 1.73 -14.19
CA GLU A 862 -41.08 2.47 -15.24
C GLU A 862 -40.64 2.05 -16.66
N PHE A 863 -39.47 1.43 -16.81
CA PHE A 863 -38.81 1.17 -18.10
C PHE A 863 -38.53 -0.32 -18.35
N THR A 864 -39.17 -1.21 -17.59
CA THR A 864 -39.03 -2.66 -17.77
C THR A 864 -40.37 -3.35 -17.90
N THR A 865 -40.37 -4.51 -18.56
CA THR A 865 -41.58 -5.32 -18.77
C THR A 865 -41.73 -6.45 -17.75
N GLU A 866 -40.62 -6.86 -17.11
CA GLU A 866 -40.54 -7.81 -16.01
C GLU A 866 -40.03 -7.13 -14.72
N PRO A 867 -40.24 -7.75 -13.54
CA PRO A 867 -39.77 -7.21 -12.27
C PRO A 867 -38.26 -7.06 -12.21
N ASN A 868 -37.80 -5.90 -11.74
CA ASN A 868 -36.39 -5.62 -11.50
C ASN A 868 -35.87 -6.28 -10.22
N ARG A 869 -34.55 -6.38 -10.12
CA ARG A 869 -33.86 -6.77 -8.88
C ARG A 869 -33.06 -5.62 -8.33
N TYR A 870 -33.17 -5.41 -7.03
CA TYR A 870 -32.43 -4.39 -6.29
C TYR A 870 -31.59 -5.07 -5.23
N LEU A 871 -30.28 -4.95 -5.35
CA LEU A 871 -29.30 -5.69 -4.56
C LEU A 871 -28.44 -4.72 -3.77
N ASP A 872 -28.48 -4.87 -2.45
CA ASP A 872 -27.62 -4.11 -1.55
C ASP A 872 -26.17 -4.55 -1.73
N VAL A 873 -25.28 -3.58 -1.98
CA VAL A 873 -23.84 -3.81 -2.02
C VAL A 873 -23.10 -2.84 -1.08
N PRO A 874 -21.96 -3.28 -0.49
CA PRO A 874 -21.18 -2.43 0.40
C PRO A 874 -20.47 -1.30 -0.35
N GLY A 875 -20.18 -0.20 0.37
CA GLY A 875 -19.46 0.96 -0.15
C GLY A 875 -20.34 2.17 -0.48
N GLU A 876 -19.69 3.24 -0.89
CA GLU A 876 -20.29 4.45 -1.46
C GLU A 876 -20.25 4.39 -2.99
N HIS A 877 -20.97 5.29 -3.66
CA HIS A 877 -20.97 5.40 -5.12
C HIS A 877 -19.55 5.31 -5.70
N TYR A 878 -18.60 6.11 -5.19
CA TYR A 878 -17.22 6.12 -5.69
C TYR A 878 -16.34 4.97 -5.18
N THR A 879 -16.70 4.32 -4.08
CA THR A 879 -15.82 3.33 -3.43
C THR A 879 -16.26 1.88 -3.62
N LEU A 880 -17.46 1.62 -4.18
CA LEU A 880 -17.99 0.26 -4.37
C LEU A 880 -17.10 -0.61 -5.28
N MET A 881 -16.45 0.00 -6.27
CA MET A 881 -15.47 -0.64 -7.17
C MET A 881 -14.03 -0.58 -6.62
N GLY A 882 -13.84 0.14 -5.51
CA GLY A 882 -12.54 0.31 -4.88
C GLY A 882 -12.05 -0.99 -4.21
N PRO A 883 -10.74 -1.08 -3.92
CA PRO A 883 -10.11 -2.30 -3.37
C PRO A 883 -10.80 -2.89 -2.14
N ARG A 884 -11.40 -2.03 -1.30
CA ARG A 884 -12.13 -2.42 -0.09
C ARG A 884 -13.40 -3.23 -0.34
N HIS A 885 -14.17 -2.82 -1.36
CA HIS A 885 -15.53 -3.31 -1.55
C HIS A 885 -15.65 -4.24 -2.75
N VAL A 886 -14.67 -4.22 -3.67
CA VAL A 886 -14.70 -4.99 -4.91
C VAL A 886 -14.82 -6.51 -4.68
N ALA A 887 -14.19 -7.06 -3.64
CA ALA A 887 -14.26 -8.49 -3.32
C ALA A 887 -15.66 -8.95 -2.87
N ALA A 888 -16.38 -8.11 -2.12
CA ALA A 888 -17.75 -8.37 -1.71
C ALA A 888 -18.73 -8.06 -2.85
N PHE A 889 -18.51 -6.96 -3.57
CA PHE A 889 -19.32 -6.55 -4.72
C PHE A 889 -19.30 -7.61 -5.83
N GLN A 890 -18.12 -8.10 -6.22
CA GLN A 890 -17.99 -9.12 -7.25
C GLN A 890 -18.75 -10.41 -6.89
N ALA A 891 -18.77 -10.79 -5.61
CA ALA A 891 -19.46 -11.99 -5.16
C ALA A 891 -20.98 -11.87 -5.36
N VAL A 892 -21.55 -10.70 -5.04
CA VAL A 892 -22.97 -10.39 -5.29
C VAL A 892 -23.24 -10.35 -6.80
N LEU A 893 -22.42 -9.65 -7.58
CA LEU A 893 -22.55 -9.54 -9.03
C LEU A 893 -22.52 -10.92 -9.72
N ARG A 894 -21.55 -11.76 -9.35
CA ARG A 894 -21.38 -13.08 -9.95
C ARG A 894 -22.53 -14.02 -9.64
N ARG A 895 -23.01 -14.08 -8.39
CA ARG A 895 -24.18 -14.88 -8.02
C ARG A 895 -25.41 -14.51 -8.86
N GLU A 896 -25.54 -13.23 -9.17
CA GLU A 896 -26.68 -12.71 -9.92
C GLU A 896 -26.54 -12.90 -11.43
N LEU A 897 -25.32 -12.84 -11.97
CA LEU A 897 -25.00 -13.28 -13.33
C LEU A 897 -25.33 -14.77 -13.51
N ASP A 898 -24.86 -15.64 -12.60
CA ASP A 898 -25.10 -17.08 -12.67
C ASP A 898 -26.61 -17.42 -12.59
N ARG A 899 -27.37 -16.66 -11.79
CA ARG A 899 -28.83 -16.76 -11.72
C ARG A 899 -29.52 -16.30 -13.00
N ALA A 900 -29.12 -15.13 -13.54
CA ALA A 900 -29.78 -14.51 -14.68
C ALA A 900 -29.54 -15.27 -16.00
N LEU A 901 -28.34 -15.81 -16.17
CA LEU A 901 -27.94 -16.51 -17.39
C LEU A 901 -28.27 -18.01 -17.38
N GLY A 902 -28.77 -18.54 -16.26
CA GLY A 902 -29.10 -19.96 -16.11
C GLY A 902 -27.88 -20.86 -15.91
N ASP A 903 -26.70 -20.28 -15.65
CA ASP A 903 -25.43 -21.01 -15.46
C ASP A 903 -25.42 -21.84 -14.17
N ALA A 904 -26.24 -21.47 -13.18
CA ALA A 904 -26.35 -22.18 -11.90
C ALA A 904 -27.03 -23.57 -11.98
N ASP A 905 -27.87 -23.81 -12.99
CA ASP A 905 -28.61 -25.08 -13.16
C ASP A 905 -27.84 -26.11 -14.02
N GLN A 906 -26.88 -25.68 -14.85
CA GLN A 906 -26.06 -26.61 -15.65
C GLN A 906 -24.99 -27.34 -14.82
N ALA A 907 -24.47 -26.72 -13.76
CA ALA A 907 -23.49 -27.36 -12.88
C ALA A 907 -24.08 -28.51 -12.03
N ARG A 908 -25.39 -28.55 -11.82
CA ARG A 908 -26.06 -29.65 -11.09
C ARG A 908 -26.47 -30.81 -11.99
N THR A 909 -26.60 -30.61 -13.29
CA THR A 909 -26.97 -31.67 -14.24
C THR A 909 -25.79 -32.47 -14.76
N THR A 910 -24.58 -31.89 -14.83
CA THR A 910 -23.35 -32.63 -15.20
C THR A 910 -22.80 -33.51 -14.08
N SER A 911 -23.19 -33.31 -12.82
CA SER A 911 -22.88 -34.23 -11.71
C SER A 911 -23.73 -35.52 -11.70
N ARG A 912 -24.68 -35.68 -12.62
CA ARG A 912 -25.56 -36.86 -12.72
C ARG A 912 -25.51 -37.59 -14.08
N ALA A 913 -24.51 -37.31 -14.91
CA ALA A 913 -24.26 -38.04 -16.15
C ALA A 913 -23.00 -38.90 -16.05
#